data_AF-A0A9X3EU36-F1
#
_entry.id   AF-A0A9X3EU36-F1
#
_cell.length_a   1.000
_cell.length_b   1.000
_cell.length_c   1.000
_cell.angle_alpha   90.00
_cell.angle_beta   90.00
_cell.angle_gamma   90.00
#
_symmetry.space_group_name_H-M   'P 1'
#
loop_
_entity.id
_entity.type
_entity.pdbx_description
1 polymer ?
#
loop_
_entity_poly.entity_id
_entity_poly.type
_entity_poly.pdbx_seq_one_letter_code
_entity_poly.pdbx_strand_id
1 'polypeptide(L)'
;MSATRSRDGNGSFVFIESNTTGTGQLCLRRARERGFRVLFLTARPELYAYLSAEMVAPHVIDTGDVAAICRLLAQEGDVVGVMSTSEYFIETAAQVAARLALPGPDVEGVRNCRDKGRLARALARAGVNAPETFQVDAPALLEQLAPKLKFPVVVKPCFGSGSVGVRLVATAAELLQVGRKMLSEPRNERGIAAPPDILIQAFLPGEEFSVEVFSTGGRDHVVGITKKHLGAAPFFVEMGHDFPARVGPATGRALQSLVTEALRAVGYRAGPSHVECRLGSDGRPAIIEINPRLAGGMIPKVVEMAIGVDLLGAVVDFFAGREVELTPVRERCAAIRFFAAERAGVVEALHSPVGEPRTDDVEAVFGALKPVGTHVEPQGDFRDRIAYVIAASERPEVLEQALRSMLAHEVVQLSEPRAGDEGRIRKILMPEALEIVRKLPTPSERSAELERLAAIDEAHLLMLVEAGILDAAAVAPVLTEIAAMRAARFAELVDRQAPRGIYSLYEQALIARLGPQVAGAVHTARSRNDIHACLFKLEAREWLTHTFRALWRLRAALLAKAADTLDVVLPVYSQFQPGQPGVLAYYLWSIDAALARDQQALAQLVDDLQVCPLGAGAGAGTDFPIRPQVTAELLGFSTSQRSALDAVASRDLALRLLGAWAVCSTNLSRLAQDLQLWTMADVGLFTLPDELAGGSSLMPQKKNPYLLEIVKGKLVALPSALGFALHAMQKTPFSNAIEVGTEGVSQCGASATALADSCDLLRLMIEGLTPRPGRGEALARRGVVVATQVANALVRAGTMTFHEAHRAVGSRIAGALDVGGDPLAALAGLTQRHATTSAPRPGRCVTAAGRGWSASSSVRLLPSCGGAPTSFTGGARSGAPRSAGAARRSRPRSREVLTREDPMIDMLSDTVTQPTAAMRQAMFDAEVGDACYGEDPTVTRLEALAAEMLGKEDAALVCSGTQGNLTALLAHCPRGHEVILGDRTDLYDFEAGSVSVVGGLVLHPVATQSDGTLALTDLRAAIRDRLDHQCAPAGVLVLENPHCQMGGRVLPSEYVRKVRSLADEHGLPIHLDGARLFNAAVATGRSAAELARDADSVQFCLSKGLAAPFGSMVCGRRTFIDRVKRYRKLLGGGLRQGGIMASAGIVALSTMVDRLAEDHRRAARLAELLREVPGVRLTSRVVETNMIFFRVERDDLSTSDFLALLSRRGVRMGTLRDGVVRAVVHYMIGDEDIEAAAAAVRSIVSTGARR
;
A
#
# COMPACT_ATOMS: atom_id res chain seq x y z
N MET A 1 35.17 34.02 -28.47
CA MET A 1 33.76 34.38 -28.20
C MET A 1 33.64 34.68 -26.72
N SER A 2 33.38 35.94 -26.40
CA SER A 2 33.17 36.45 -25.04
C SER A 2 31.76 36.07 -24.60
N ALA A 3 31.64 35.14 -23.65
CA ALA A 3 30.37 34.79 -23.02
C ALA A 3 30.26 35.53 -21.68
N THR A 4 29.20 36.31 -21.58
CA THR A 4 28.71 37.03 -20.40
C THR A 4 28.69 36.14 -19.15
N ARG A 5 29.62 36.37 -18.22
CA ARG A 5 29.52 35.89 -16.83
C ARG A 5 28.40 36.68 -16.14
N SER A 6 27.39 35.97 -15.64
CA SER A 6 26.34 36.55 -14.81
C SER A 6 26.95 37.13 -13.54
N ARG A 7 26.65 38.41 -13.28
CA ARG A 7 26.87 39.06 -11.99
C ARG A 7 25.85 38.45 -11.03
N ASP A 8 26.28 37.46 -10.21
CA ASP A 8 25.81 37.19 -8.83
C ASP A 8 26.18 35.81 -8.22
N GLY A 9 26.91 34.89 -8.88
CA GLY A 9 27.17 33.55 -8.30
C GLY A 9 28.63 33.10 -8.36
N ASN A 10 29.23 32.74 -7.21
CA ASN A 10 30.44 31.90 -7.21
C ASN A 10 30.03 30.54 -7.78
N GLY A 11 30.66 30.08 -8.87
CA GLY A 11 30.27 28.88 -9.63
C GLY A 11 30.14 27.57 -8.83
N SER A 12 29.88 26.47 -9.52
CA SER A 12 29.58 25.18 -8.89
C SER A 12 30.84 24.47 -8.37
N PHE A 13 30.83 24.06 -7.11
CA PHE A 13 31.90 23.29 -6.47
C PHE A 13 31.44 21.86 -6.20
N VAL A 14 32.18 20.88 -6.72
CA VAL A 14 31.74 19.48 -6.81
C VAL A 14 32.45 18.63 -5.76
N PHE A 15 31.68 17.86 -5.01
CA PHE A 15 32.16 16.77 -4.15
C PHE A 15 31.84 15.42 -4.81
N ILE A 16 32.87 14.65 -5.14
CA ILE A 16 32.74 13.24 -5.56
C ILE A 16 32.90 12.39 -4.31
N GLU A 17 31.77 11.95 -3.75
CA GLU A 17 31.74 11.24 -2.48
C GLU A 17 32.41 12.04 -1.33
N SER A 18 32.33 11.54 -0.10
CA SER A 18 32.96 12.19 1.05
C SER A 18 33.20 11.22 2.21
N ASN A 19 33.77 11.74 3.30
CA ASN A 19 33.65 11.09 4.59
C ASN A 19 32.19 11.12 5.06
N THR A 20 31.70 9.99 5.58
CA THR A 20 30.28 9.80 5.93
C THR A 20 29.85 10.58 7.17
N THR A 21 30.79 11.07 7.98
CA THR A 21 30.55 11.89 9.18
C THR A 21 31.67 12.92 9.38
N GLY A 22 31.49 13.85 10.34
CA GLY A 22 32.53 14.77 10.80
C GLY A 22 33.04 15.73 9.72
N THR A 23 34.30 15.58 9.30
CA THR A 23 35.00 16.51 8.41
C THR A 23 34.39 16.61 7.01
N GLY A 24 33.69 15.56 6.53
CA GLY A 24 32.99 15.59 5.24
C GLY A 24 31.87 16.63 5.21
N GLN A 25 31.04 16.65 6.25
CA GLN A 25 29.96 17.64 6.41
C GLN A 25 30.51 19.06 6.59
N LEU A 26 31.54 19.23 7.42
CA LEU A 26 32.14 20.54 7.68
C LEU A 26 32.79 21.14 6.43
N CYS A 27 33.47 20.33 5.62
CA CYS A 27 34.08 20.78 4.37
C CYS A 27 33.02 21.27 3.37
N LEU A 28 31.87 20.58 3.30
CA LEU A 28 30.74 20.99 2.48
C LEU A 28 30.19 22.34 2.93
N ARG A 29 30.01 22.54 4.24
CA ARG A 29 29.59 23.84 4.80
C ARG A 29 30.55 24.96 4.45
N ARG A 30 31.86 24.71 4.58
CA ARG A 30 32.92 25.68 4.24
C ARG A 30 32.88 26.10 2.77
N ALA A 31 32.51 25.20 1.85
CA ALA A 31 32.30 25.54 0.45
C ALA A 31 31.08 26.46 0.24
N ARG A 32 29.99 26.23 0.97
CA ARG A 32 28.80 27.10 0.90
C ARG A 32 29.03 28.47 1.54
N GLU A 33 29.72 28.52 2.67
CA GLU A 33 30.12 29.77 3.33
C GLU A 33 31.01 30.64 2.44
N ARG A 34 31.80 30.01 1.55
CA ARG A 34 32.57 30.66 0.49
C ARG A 34 31.74 31.09 -0.72
N GLY A 35 30.42 30.87 -0.68
CA GLY A 35 29.44 31.29 -1.67
C GLY A 35 29.22 30.33 -2.84
N PHE A 36 29.89 29.17 -2.88
CA PHE A 36 29.77 28.24 -4.01
C PHE A 36 28.44 27.47 -4.00
N ARG A 37 27.90 27.20 -5.19
CA ARG A 37 26.83 26.20 -5.37
C ARG A 37 27.43 24.80 -5.24
N VAL A 38 27.03 24.06 -4.22
CA VAL A 38 27.57 22.69 -4.00
C VAL A 38 26.82 21.66 -4.84
N LEU A 39 27.57 20.86 -5.61
CA LEU A 39 27.09 19.65 -6.27
C LEU A 39 27.71 18.42 -5.59
N PHE A 40 26.88 17.45 -5.21
CA PHE A 40 27.35 16.23 -4.54
C PHE A 40 27.04 15.00 -5.41
N LEU A 41 28.08 14.30 -5.85
CA LEU A 41 28.00 13.10 -6.69
C LEU A 41 28.22 11.85 -5.85
N THR A 42 27.31 10.89 -5.92
CA THR A 42 27.45 9.63 -5.17
C THR A 42 26.71 8.48 -5.85
N ALA A 43 27.22 7.26 -5.73
CA ALA A 43 26.48 6.06 -6.13
C ALA A 43 25.46 5.60 -5.06
N ARG A 44 25.62 6.06 -3.81
CA ARG A 44 24.86 5.60 -2.63
C ARG A 44 24.51 6.75 -1.69
N PRO A 45 23.47 7.52 -2.00
CA PRO A 45 23.01 8.64 -1.18
C PRO A 45 22.76 8.29 0.29
N GLU A 46 22.34 7.07 0.58
CA GLU A 46 21.99 6.58 1.92
C GLU A 46 23.16 6.57 2.92
N LEU A 47 24.41 6.63 2.43
CA LEU A 47 25.60 6.68 3.29
C LEU A 47 25.84 8.06 3.91
N TYR A 48 25.18 9.10 3.41
CA TYR A 48 25.46 10.49 3.76
C TYR A 48 24.23 11.15 4.40
N ALA A 49 23.86 10.68 5.60
CA ALA A 49 22.70 11.19 6.34
C ALA A 49 22.68 12.72 6.51
N TYR A 50 23.86 13.35 6.55
CA TYR A 50 23.97 14.80 6.68
C TYR A 50 23.54 15.59 5.43
N LEU A 51 23.44 14.99 4.24
CA LEU A 51 23.03 15.71 3.03
C LEU A 51 21.63 16.32 3.14
N SER A 52 20.71 15.60 3.81
CA SER A 52 19.38 16.12 4.12
C SER A 52 19.44 17.30 5.08
N ALA A 53 20.31 17.24 6.10
CA ALA A 53 20.48 18.33 7.07
C ALA A 53 21.11 19.58 6.43
N GLU A 54 21.99 19.38 5.43
CA GLU A 54 22.61 20.48 4.67
C GLU A 54 21.74 20.96 3.49
N MET A 55 20.57 20.34 3.26
CA MET A 55 19.69 20.63 2.11
C MET A 55 20.41 20.51 0.74
N VAL A 56 21.31 19.53 0.60
CA VAL A 56 22.03 19.25 -0.65
C VAL A 56 21.45 18.01 -1.30
N ALA A 57 20.89 18.17 -2.50
CA ALA A 57 20.39 17.03 -3.28
C ALA A 57 21.56 16.26 -3.92
N PRO A 58 21.70 14.94 -3.65
CA PRO A 58 22.73 14.13 -4.29
C PRO A 58 22.39 13.83 -5.74
N HIS A 59 23.40 13.81 -6.59
CA HIS A 59 23.32 13.32 -7.97
C HIS A 59 23.79 11.87 -7.99
N VAL A 60 22.87 10.96 -8.31
CA VAL A 60 23.15 9.52 -8.31
C VAL A 60 23.88 9.13 -9.59
N ILE A 61 25.15 8.75 -9.46
CA ILE A 61 26.02 8.37 -10.58
C ILE A 61 27.01 7.29 -10.13
N ASP A 62 27.47 6.44 -11.05
CA ASP A 62 28.61 5.57 -10.79
C ASP A 62 29.87 6.42 -10.61
N THR A 63 30.30 6.57 -9.36
CA THR A 63 31.49 7.35 -8.98
C THR A 63 32.81 6.68 -9.34
N GLY A 64 32.78 5.47 -9.90
CA GLY A 64 33.91 4.82 -10.55
C GLY A 64 34.09 5.21 -12.03
N ASP A 65 33.04 5.66 -12.73
CA ASP A 65 33.11 6.04 -14.14
C ASP A 65 33.47 7.52 -14.31
N VAL A 66 34.78 7.78 -14.40
CA VAL A 66 35.31 9.14 -14.59
C VAL A 66 34.81 9.78 -15.89
N ALA A 67 34.58 9.00 -16.95
CA ALA A 67 34.10 9.55 -18.22
C ALA A 67 32.64 10.02 -18.10
N ALA A 68 31.80 9.26 -17.38
CA ALA A 68 30.43 9.69 -17.07
C ALA A 68 30.40 10.96 -16.21
N ILE A 69 31.25 11.04 -15.18
CA ILE A 69 31.36 12.24 -14.34
C ILE A 69 31.76 13.46 -15.20
N CYS A 70 32.80 13.33 -16.04
CA CYS A 70 33.21 14.43 -16.91
C CYS A 70 32.10 14.87 -17.88
N ARG A 71 31.33 13.94 -18.46
CA ARG A 71 30.19 14.27 -19.34
C ARG A 71 29.11 15.05 -18.60
N LEU A 72 28.78 14.65 -17.38
CA LEU A 72 27.81 15.36 -16.53
C LEU A 72 28.30 16.77 -16.20
N LEU A 73 29.53 16.90 -15.73
CA LEU A 73 30.09 18.20 -15.33
C LEU A 73 30.27 19.15 -16.52
N ALA A 74 30.51 18.63 -17.72
CA ALA A 74 30.53 19.44 -18.94
C ALA A 74 29.15 20.05 -19.28
N GLN A 75 28.05 19.41 -18.87
CA GLN A 75 26.69 19.93 -19.07
C GLN A 75 26.31 21.02 -18.05
N GLU A 76 26.88 21.01 -16.84
CA GLU A 76 26.63 22.04 -15.82
C GLU A 76 27.28 23.41 -16.16
N GLY A 77 28.31 23.44 -17.00
CA GLY A 77 28.85 24.65 -17.65
C GLY A 77 29.68 25.62 -16.79
N ASP A 78 29.49 25.66 -15.47
CA ASP A 78 30.18 26.59 -14.55
C ASP A 78 30.78 25.87 -13.33
N VAL A 79 31.62 24.86 -13.56
CA VAL A 79 32.32 24.13 -12.49
C VAL A 79 33.66 24.79 -12.19
N VAL A 80 33.88 25.19 -10.94
CA VAL A 80 35.08 25.93 -10.50
C VAL A 80 36.05 25.09 -9.67
N GLY A 81 35.61 23.95 -9.14
CA GLY A 81 36.45 23.04 -8.36
C GLY A 81 35.81 21.67 -8.18
N VAL A 82 36.63 20.63 -8.10
CA VAL A 82 36.22 19.23 -7.89
C VAL A 82 37.13 18.59 -6.85
N MET A 83 36.56 17.97 -5.83
CA MET A 83 37.34 17.25 -4.81
C MET A 83 36.58 16.04 -4.24
N SER A 84 37.30 15.23 -3.46
CA SER A 84 36.70 14.28 -2.52
C SER A 84 37.37 14.44 -1.16
N THR A 85 36.60 14.29 -0.08
CA THR A 85 37.19 14.12 1.27
C THR A 85 37.42 12.65 1.62
N SER A 86 36.92 11.73 0.78
CA SER A 86 37.00 10.28 1.02
C SER A 86 38.28 9.69 0.42
N GLU A 87 39.04 8.98 1.24
CA GLU A 87 40.23 8.23 0.80
C GLU A 87 39.96 7.38 -0.45
N TYR A 88 38.77 6.79 -0.56
CA TYR A 88 38.40 5.90 -1.65
C TYR A 88 38.30 6.59 -3.02
N PHE A 89 38.03 7.89 -3.05
CA PHE A 89 37.61 8.63 -4.25
C PHE A 89 38.48 9.85 -4.58
N ILE A 90 39.51 10.16 -3.79
CA ILE A 90 40.44 11.27 -4.08
C ILE A 90 41.19 11.08 -5.41
N GLU A 91 41.51 9.85 -5.81
CA GLU A 91 42.11 9.59 -7.12
C GLU A 91 41.12 9.89 -8.26
N THR A 92 39.87 9.43 -8.14
CA THR A 92 38.80 9.75 -9.09
C THR A 92 38.64 11.27 -9.23
N ALA A 93 38.61 12.00 -8.11
CA ALA A 93 38.51 13.45 -8.12
C ALA A 93 39.71 14.13 -8.80
N ALA A 94 40.94 13.68 -8.53
CA ALA A 94 42.13 14.18 -9.21
C ALA A 94 42.09 13.91 -10.72
N GLN A 95 41.64 12.73 -11.14
CA GLN A 95 41.47 12.40 -12.56
C GLN A 95 40.42 13.26 -13.26
N VAL A 96 39.30 13.56 -12.58
CA VAL A 96 38.25 14.46 -13.10
C VAL A 96 38.80 15.88 -13.22
N ALA A 97 39.46 16.40 -12.17
CA ALA A 97 40.06 17.73 -12.17
C ALA A 97 41.07 17.88 -13.31
N ALA A 98 41.97 16.90 -13.50
CA ALA A 98 42.93 16.90 -14.60
C ALA A 98 42.26 16.90 -15.99
N ARG A 99 41.21 16.09 -16.20
CA ARG A 99 40.47 16.02 -17.48
C ARG A 99 39.71 17.31 -17.79
N LEU A 100 39.25 18.03 -16.77
CA LEU A 100 38.53 19.30 -16.92
C LEU A 100 39.45 20.53 -16.81
N ALA A 101 40.77 20.34 -16.70
CA ALA A 101 41.76 21.39 -16.49
C ALA A 101 41.46 22.29 -15.27
N LEU A 102 40.93 21.69 -14.19
CA LEU A 102 40.66 22.36 -12.92
C LEU A 102 41.85 22.23 -11.95
N PRO A 103 41.99 23.13 -10.97
CA PRO A 103 43.01 23.01 -9.92
C PRO A 103 42.90 21.71 -9.14
N GLY A 104 44.02 21.04 -8.88
CA GLY A 104 44.04 19.78 -8.13
C GLY A 104 45.45 19.17 -8.01
N PRO A 105 45.60 18.12 -7.19
CA PRO A 105 46.86 17.40 -7.05
C PRO A 105 47.19 16.57 -8.29
N ASP A 106 48.48 16.25 -8.46
CA ASP A 106 48.93 15.34 -9.51
C ASP A 106 48.38 13.91 -9.29
N VAL A 107 47.83 13.32 -10.36
CA VAL A 107 47.16 12.01 -10.31
C VAL A 107 48.14 10.89 -9.94
N GLU A 108 49.38 10.94 -10.43
CA GLU A 108 50.39 9.92 -10.16
C GLU A 108 50.89 10.03 -8.71
N GLY A 109 51.11 11.25 -8.21
CA GLY A 109 51.39 11.50 -6.80
C GLY A 109 50.30 10.95 -5.88
N VAL A 110 49.03 11.21 -6.18
CA VAL A 110 47.88 10.67 -5.41
C VAL A 110 47.86 9.13 -5.43
N ARG A 111 48.10 8.51 -6.59
CA ARG A 111 48.18 7.04 -6.72
C ARG A 111 49.30 6.44 -5.88
N ASN A 112 50.49 7.05 -5.91
CA ASN A 112 51.65 6.58 -5.16
C ASN A 112 51.43 6.66 -3.64
N CYS A 113 50.68 7.65 -3.17
CA CYS A 113 50.29 7.75 -1.76
C CYS A 113 49.23 6.71 -1.37
N ARG A 114 48.19 6.55 -2.19
CA ARG A 114 47.02 5.68 -1.89
C ARG A 114 47.32 4.19 -1.89
N ASP A 115 48.10 3.74 -2.87
CA ASP A 115 48.52 2.35 -2.96
C ASP A 115 49.70 2.16 -2.00
N LYS A 116 49.41 1.58 -0.83
CA LYS A 116 50.41 1.40 0.22
C LYS A 116 51.61 0.55 -0.23
N GLY A 117 51.45 -0.31 -1.23
CA GLY A 117 52.55 -1.09 -1.82
C GLY A 117 53.43 -0.23 -2.72
N ARG A 118 52.85 0.67 -3.53
CA ARG A 118 53.60 1.68 -4.30
C ARG A 118 54.32 2.66 -3.38
N LEU A 119 53.66 3.13 -2.32
CA LEU A 119 54.24 4.00 -1.30
C LEU A 119 55.52 3.37 -0.73
N ALA A 120 55.43 2.13 -0.23
CA ALA A 120 56.58 1.43 0.35
C ALA A 120 57.75 1.30 -0.65
N ARG A 121 57.46 0.97 -1.92
CA ARG A 121 58.49 0.91 -2.98
C ARG A 121 59.11 2.27 -3.28
N ALA A 122 58.32 3.33 -3.33
CA ALA A 122 58.80 4.68 -3.60
C ALA A 122 59.72 5.19 -2.48
N LEU A 123 59.32 4.98 -1.22
CA LEU A 123 60.13 5.35 -0.04
C LEU A 123 61.43 4.54 0.01
N ALA A 124 61.38 3.22 -0.21
CA ALA A 124 62.57 2.37 -0.24
C ALA A 124 63.56 2.78 -1.34
N ARG A 125 63.08 3.13 -2.55
CA ARG A 125 63.94 3.62 -3.64
C ARG A 125 64.62 4.95 -3.32
N ALA A 126 63.94 5.81 -2.57
CA ALA A 126 64.46 7.12 -2.17
C ALA A 126 65.32 7.06 -0.89
N GLY A 127 65.41 5.91 -0.22
CA GLY A 127 66.13 5.78 1.05
C GLY A 127 65.40 6.42 2.24
N VAL A 128 64.11 6.74 2.09
CA VAL A 128 63.31 7.33 3.17
C VAL A 128 62.96 6.25 4.18
N ASN A 129 63.21 6.54 5.46
CA ASN A 129 63.00 5.57 6.54
C ASN A 129 61.52 5.17 6.67
N ALA A 130 61.22 3.89 6.52
CA ALA A 130 59.89 3.30 6.58
C ALA A 130 59.98 1.82 7.02
N PRO A 131 58.89 1.20 7.53
CA PRO A 131 58.89 -0.21 7.88
C PRO A 131 59.22 -1.11 6.68
N GLU A 132 60.00 -2.17 6.94
CA GLU A 132 60.17 -3.26 5.96
C GLU A 132 58.79 -3.82 5.60
N THR A 133 58.49 -3.90 4.30
CA THR A 133 57.15 -4.16 3.79
C THR A 133 57.19 -5.26 2.73
N PHE A 134 56.31 -6.25 2.87
CA PHE A 134 56.08 -7.33 1.90
C PHE A 134 54.65 -7.24 1.37
N GLN A 135 54.47 -7.33 0.05
CA GLN A 135 53.15 -7.40 -0.59
C GLN A 135 52.83 -8.84 -0.98
N VAL A 136 51.60 -9.27 -0.68
CA VAL A 136 51.12 -10.64 -0.92
C VAL A 136 49.74 -10.58 -1.57
N ASP A 137 49.58 -11.27 -2.70
CA ASP A 137 48.37 -11.32 -3.52
C ASP A 137 47.71 -12.72 -3.57
N ALA A 138 48.39 -13.73 -3.00
CA ALA A 138 47.92 -15.12 -3.02
C ALA A 138 48.21 -15.85 -1.70
N PRO A 139 47.30 -16.71 -1.22
CA PRO A 139 47.51 -17.50 0.00
C PRO A 139 48.78 -18.36 -0.02
N ALA A 140 49.15 -18.89 -1.19
CA ALA A 140 50.37 -19.69 -1.34
C ALA A 140 51.65 -18.88 -1.05
N LEU A 141 51.69 -17.61 -1.46
CA LEU A 141 52.81 -16.72 -1.18
C LEU A 141 52.86 -16.33 0.30
N LEU A 142 51.69 -16.14 0.94
CA LEU A 142 51.57 -15.92 2.38
C LEU A 142 52.17 -17.10 3.18
N GLU A 143 51.86 -18.33 2.79
CA GLU A 143 52.35 -19.57 3.41
C GLU A 143 53.87 -19.73 3.30
N GLN A 144 54.46 -19.31 2.18
CA GLN A 144 55.90 -19.35 1.98
C GLN A 144 56.65 -18.27 2.76
N LEU A 145 56.02 -17.11 2.96
CA LEU A 145 56.62 -15.94 3.61
C LEU A 145 56.52 -16.02 5.14
N ALA A 146 55.38 -16.46 5.68
CA ALA A 146 55.10 -16.41 7.13
C ALA A 146 56.19 -17.03 8.03
N PRO A 147 56.84 -18.17 7.70
CA PRO A 147 57.90 -18.75 8.53
C PRO A 147 59.22 -17.95 8.53
N LYS A 148 59.40 -17.02 7.58
CA LYS A 148 60.65 -16.26 7.38
C LYS A 148 60.63 -14.86 8.02
N LEU A 149 59.46 -14.43 8.52
CA LEU A 149 59.27 -13.10 9.08
C LEU A 149 59.67 -13.02 10.55
N LYS A 150 60.11 -11.84 10.99
CA LYS A 150 60.34 -11.51 12.40
C LYS A 150 59.07 -10.90 12.98
N PHE A 151 58.51 -11.54 14.02
CA PHE A 151 57.30 -11.09 14.70
C PHE A 151 57.62 -10.17 15.90
N PRO A 152 56.71 -9.25 16.28
CA PRO A 152 55.38 -9.04 15.70
C PRO A 152 55.41 -8.26 14.38
N VAL A 153 54.41 -8.50 13.52
CA VAL A 153 54.21 -7.82 12.23
C VAL A 153 52.83 -7.16 12.19
N VAL A 154 52.67 -6.15 11.36
CA VAL A 154 51.38 -5.52 11.06
C VAL A 154 50.89 -6.04 9.72
N VAL A 155 49.70 -6.63 9.70
CA VAL A 155 49.00 -6.99 8.47
C VAL A 155 47.94 -5.92 8.15
N LYS A 156 47.90 -5.44 6.91
CA LYS A 156 46.93 -4.44 6.45
C LYS A 156 46.57 -4.60 4.98
N PRO A 157 45.37 -4.20 4.54
CA PRO A 157 45.04 -4.18 3.11
C PRO A 157 45.86 -3.13 2.36
N CYS A 158 46.12 -3.35 1.06
CA CYS A 158 46.80 -2.37 0.20
C CYS A 158 45.99 -1.07 0.02
N PHE A 159 44.66 -1.17 0.05
CA PHE A 159 43.72 -0.05 -0.08
C PHE A 159 42.75 -0.04 1.11
N GLY A 160 42.46 1.12 1.68
CA GLY A 160 41.58 1.22 2.85
C GLY A 160 41.70 2.56 3.56
N SER A 161 40.93 2.74 4.64
CA SER A 161 40.92 3.94 5.48
C SER A 161 40.62 3.59 6.94
N GLY A 162 41.02 4.45 7.89
CA GLY A 162 40.59 4.40 9.29
C GLY A 162 40.99 3.15 10.08
N SER A 163 42.16 2.59 9.79
CA SER A 163 42.66 1.33 10.39
C SER A 163 41.78 0.10 10.13
N VAL A 164 40.83 0.17 9.19
CA VAL A 164 39.99 -0.97 8.80
C VAL A 164 40.86 -2.10 8.26
N GLY A 165 40.76 -3.28 8.89
CA GLY A 165 41.54 -4.44 8.51
C GLY A 165 43.03 -4.34 8.87
N VAL A 166 43.45 -3.39 9.71
CA VAL A 166 44.84 -3.31 10.20
C VAL A 166 44.95 -4.08 11.52
N ARG A 167 45.88 -5.03 11.59
CA ARG A 167 46.03 -5.87 12.79
C ARG A 167 47.49 -6.13 13.14
N LEU A 168 47.83 -6.00 14.42
CA LEU A 168 49.10 -6.46 14.97
C LEU A 168 49.04 -7.97 15.18
N VAL A 169 50.03 -8.68 14.66
CA VAL A 169 50.10 -10.14 14.65
C VAL A 169 51.39 -10.58 15.33
N ALA A 170 51.27 -11.45 16.32
CA ALA A 170 52.38 -11.87 17.15
C ALA A 170 53.03 -13.18 16.68
N THR A 171 52.33 -13.98 15.87
CA THR A 171 52.82 -15.30 15.43
C THR A 171 52.53 -15.60 13.96
N ALA A 172 53.29 -16.53 13.37
CA ALA A 172 53.05 -17.00 12.00
C ALA A 172 51.68 -17.67 11.82
N ALA A 173 51.17 -18.38 12.84
CA ALA A 173 49.86 -19.02 12.79
C ALA A 173 48.73 -17.98 12.71
N GLU A 174 48.80 -16.94 13.54
CA GLU A 174 47.86 -15.82 13.48
C GLU A 174 47.91 -15.08 12.13
N LEU A 175 49.11 -14.92 11.56
CA LEU A 175 49.30 -14.26 10.27
C LEU A 175 48.61 -15.04 9.14
N LEU A 176 48.75 -16.37 9.12
CA LEU A 176 48.07 -17.22 8.14
C LEU A 176 46.54 -17.14 8.28
N GLN A 177 46.02 -17.10 9.50
CA GLN A 177 44.59 -17.01 9.75
C GLN A 177 44.01 -15.67 9.28
N VAL A 178 44.62 -14.56 9.71
CA VAL A 178 44.14 -13.21 9.39
C VAL A 178 44.36 -12.90 7.91
N GLY A 179 45.54 -13.24 7.37
CA GLY A 179 45.88 -12.98 5.97
C GLY A 179 45.03 -13.77 4.99
N ARG A 180 44.76 -15.07 5.22
CA ARG A 180 43.86 -15.85 4.35
C ARG A 180 42.45 -15.26 4.31
N LYS A 181 41.94 -14.79 5.45
CA LYS A 181 40.63 -14.14 5.52
C LYS A 181 40.61 -12.87 4.66
N MET A 182 41.59 -11.98 4.82
CA MET A 182 41.68 -10.74 4.04
C MET A 182 41.83 -11.00 2.54
N LEU A 183 42.65 -11.98 2.14
CA LEU A 183 42.83 -12.37 0.73
C LEU A 183 41.55 -12.98 0.11
N SER A 184 40.61 -13.47 0.93
CA SER A 184 39.36 -14.08 0.47
C SER A 184 38.19 -13.10 0.32
N GLU A 185 38.34 -11.84 0.74
CA GLU A 185 37.28 -10.83 0.71
C GLU A 185 37.32 -10.04 -0.63
N PRO A 186 36.33 -10.21 -1.54
CA PRO A 186 36.38 -9.61 -2.88
C PRO A 186 36.01 -8.11 -2.90
N ARG A 187 35.56 -7.57 -1.76
CA ARG A 187 35.05 -6.20 -1.62
C ARG A 187 35.42 -5.67 -0.24
N ASN A 188 35.70 -4.37 -0.16
CA ASN A 188 35.95 -3.69 1.11
C ASN A 188 34.65 -3.45 1.92
N GLU A 189 34.75 -2.80 3.07
CA GLU A 189 33.63 -2.50 3.97
C GLU A 189 32.60 -1.52 3.36
N ARG A 190 32.99 -0.80 2.30
CA ARG A 190 32.08 0.01 1.48
C ARG A 190 31.51 -0.78 0.31
N GLY A 191 31.77 -2.07 0.16
CA GLY A 191 31.27 -2.88 -0.96
C GLY A 191 31.92 -2.54 -2.30
N ILE A 192 33.02 -1.78 -2.30
CA ILE A 192 33.82 -1.47 -3.50
C ILE A 192 34.72 -2.67 -3.76
N ALA A 193 34.81 -3.11 -5.03
CA ALA A 193 35.73 -4.18 -5.41
C ALA A 193 37.17 -3.80 -5.04
N ALA A 194 37.85 -4.68 -4.31
CA ALA A 194 39.22 -4.47 -3.88
C ALA A 194 40.10 -5.58 -4.46
N PRO A 195 41.32 -5.28 -4.95
CA PRO A 195 42.29 -6.30 -5.31
C PRO A 195 42.59 -7.17 -4.08
N PRO A 196 42.80 -8.49 -4.23
CA PRO A 196 43.12 -9.40 -3.14
C PRO A 196 44.58 -9.24 -2.69
N ASP A 197 45.01 -8.01 -2.41
CA ASP A 197 46.39 -7.67 -2.09
C ASP A 197 46.47 -7.17 -0.64
N ILE A 198 47.34 -7.79 0.16
CA ILE A 198 47.65 -7.37 1.53
C ILE A 198 49.13 -7.01 1.68
N LEU A 199 49.42 -6.17 2.67
CA LEU A 199 50.77 -5.82 3.11
C LEU A 199 51.06 -6.42 4.47
N ILE A 200 52.29 -6.89 4.63
CA ILE A 200 52.85 -7.35 5.90
C ILE A 200 54.06 -6.48 6.20
N GLN A 201 54.01 -5.74 7.29
CA GLN A 201 55.02 -4.77 7.68
C GLN A 201 55.69 -5.14 9.00
N ALA A 202 56.98 -4.86 9.14
CA ALA A 202 57.63 -4.91 10.44
C ALA A 202 56.95 -3.94 11.42
N PHE A 203 56.64 -4.40 12.63
CA PHE A 203 56.06 -3.53 13.65
C PHE A 203 57.14 -2.60 14.22
N LEU A 204 56.91 -1.28 14.14
CA LEU A 204 57.76 -0.28 14.77
C LEU A 204 57.19 0.09 16.14
N PRO A 205 57.84 -0.24 17.27
CA PRO A 205 57.41 0.21 18.58
C PRO A 205 57.72 1.70 18.77
N GLY A 206 56.84 2.44 19.44
CA GLY A 206 57.05 3.86 19.79
C GLY A 206 55.83 4.74 19.60
N GLU A 207 55.98 6.04 19.84
CA GLU A 207 54.89 7.02 19.72
C GLU A 207 54.56 7.32 18.26
N GLU A 208 53.29 7.62 17.99
CA GLU A 208 52.79 7.94 16.66
C GLU A 208 52.43 9.43 16.55
N PHE A 209 52.80 10.02 15.44
CA PHE A 209 52.59 11.42 15.11
C PHE A 209 52.03 11.52 13.70
N SER A 210 51.35 12.61 13.40
CA SER A 210 51.15 13.06 12.04
C SER A 210 51.72 14.45 11.83
N VAL A 211 52.14 14.73 10.61
CA VAL A 211 52.53 16.08 10.19
C VAL A 211 51.51 16.54 9.17
N GLU A 212 50.86 17.67 9.47
CA GLU A 212 49.88 18.30 8.59
C GLU A 212 50.62 19.24 7.64
N VAL A 213 50.56 18.95 6.34
CA VAL A 213 51.32 19.68 5.32
C VAL A 213 50.39 20.15 4.21
N PHE A 214 50.61 21.36 3.73
CA PHE A 214 49.94 21.89 2.55
C PHE A 214 51.00 22.26 1.51
N SER A 215 51.02 21.57 0.37
CA SER A 215 52.00 21.82 -0.68
C SER A 215 51.42 22.78 -1.73
N THR A 216 52.06 23.92 -1.97
CA THR A 216 51.68 24.89 -3.01
C THR A 216 52.93 25.48 -3.68
N GLY A 217 52.87 25.69 -5.00
CA GLY A 217 53.98 26.33 -5.73
C GLY A 217 55.33 25.61 -5.63
N GLY A 218 55.33 24.29 -5.41
CA GLY A 218 56.56 23.50 -5.23
C GLY A 218 57.23 23.65 -3.85
N ARG A 219 56.55 24.27 -2.87
CA ARG A 219 56.97 24.35 -1.47
C ARG A 219 55.99 23.61 -0.58
N ASP A 220 56.53 22.93 0.42
CA ASP A 220 55.77 22.22 1.43
C ASP A 220 55.62 23.13 2.66
N HIS A 221 54.39 23.58 2.94
CA HIS A 221 54.08 24.36 4.14
C HIS A 221 53.64 23.43 5.26
N VAL A 222 54.49 23.24 6.27
CA VAL A 222 54.15 22.46 7.46
C VAL A 222 53.27 23.30 8.38
N VAL A 223 52.02 22.89 8.54
CA VAL A 223 51.05 23.56 9.42
C VAL A 223 51.32 23.21 10.89
N GLY A 224 51.70 21.97 11.16
CA GLY A 224 52.13 21.55 12.48
C GLY A 224 52.22 20.03 12.63
N ILE A 225 52.61 19.60 13.83
CA ILE A 225 52.75 18.19 14.20
C ILE A 225 51.63 17.84 15.17
N THR A 226 50.92 16.74 14.94
CA THR A 226 49.85 16.22 15.78
C THR A 226 50.33 14.93 16.45
N LYS A 227 50.17 14.80 17.77
CA LYS A 227 50.40 13.53 18.48
C LYS A 227 49.17 12.64 18.35
N LYS A 228 49.34 11.36 18.05
CA LYS A 228 48.25 10.36 17.98
C LYS A 228 48.22 9.51 19.25
N HIS A 229 47.02 9.29 19.78
CA HIS A 229 46.77 8.36 20.88
C HIS A 229 46.06 7.14 20.31
N LEU A 230 46.68 5.96 20.42
CA LEU A 230 46.13 4.70 19.93
C LEU A 230 45.48 3.90 21.06
N GLY A 231 44.45 3.11 20.72
CA GLY A 231 43.81 2.15 21.60
C GLY A 231 44.67 0.89 21.84
N ALA A 232 44.09 -0.09 22.52
CA ALA A 232 44.80 -1.32 22.88
C ALA A 232 45.08 -2.22 21.66
N ALA A 233 46.24 -2.88 21.68
CA ALA A 233 46.56 -3.98 20.77
C ALA A 233 45.50 -5.10 20.87
N PRO A 234 45.19 -5.83 19.79
CA PRO A 234 45.90 -5.89 18.50
C PRO A 234 45.46 -4.85 17.45
N PHE A 235 44.65 -3.86 17.83
CA PHE A 235 44.07 -2.87 16.93
C PHE A 235 44.80 -1.52 17.01
N PHE A 236 44.66 -0.71 15.96
CA PHE A 236 45.27 0.62 15.84
C PHE A 236 44.20 1.71 15.77
N VAL A 237 43.20 1.63 16.66
CA VAL A 237 42.11 2.62 16.71
C VAL A 237 42.63 3.90 17.33
N GLU A 238 42.63 5.02 16.61
CA GLU A 238 43.01 6.29 17.24
C GLU A 238 41.90 6.74 18.20
N MET A 239 42.26 7.01 19.45
CA MET A 239 41.38 7.42 20.54
C MET A 239 41.53 8.90 20.90
N GLY A 240 42.49 9.60 20.30
CA GLY A 240 42.63 11.04 20.45
C GLY A 240 43.83 11.63 19.70
N HIS A 241 43.85 12.96 19.64
CA HIS A 241 44.92 13.72 19.00
C HIS A 241 45.27 14.96 19.84
N ASP A 242 46.55 15.34 19.89
CA ASP A 242 47.01 16.58 20.51
C ASP A 242 47.75 17.45 19.49
N PHE A 243 47.40 18.73 19.42
CA PHE A 243 48.02 19.69 18.51
C PHE A 243 48.30 21.04 19.20
N PRO A 244 49.50 21.63 19.04
CA PRO A 244 50.68 20.98 18.49
C PRO A 244 51.21 19.88 19.43
N ALA A 245 51.89 18.88 18.86
CA ALA A 245 52.52 17.80 19.61
C ALA A 245 53.65 18.35 20.51
N ARG A 246 53.70 17.91 21.77
CA ARG A 246 54.77 18.28 22.71
C ARG A 246 56.03 17.47 22.43
N VAL A 247 56.78 17.85 21.40
CA VAL A 247 58.07 17.23 21.02
C VAL A 247 59.20 18.25 21.07
N GLY A 248 60.41 17.79 21.42
CA GLY A 248 61.58 18.67 21.43
C GLY A 248 61.93 19.21 20.03
N PRO A 249 62.57 20.39 19.90
CA PRO A 249 62.83 21.03 18.60
C PRO A 249 63.63 20.18 17.61
N ALA A 250 64.55 19.34 18.09
CA ALA A 250 65.34 18.44 17.25
C ALA A 250 64.46 17.34 16.61
N THR A 251 63.61 16.70 17.43
CA THR A 251 62.64 15.69 17.00
C THR A 251 61.59 16.28 16.06
N GLY A 252 61.09 17.49 16.37
CA GLY A 252 60.15 18.21 15.50
C GLY A 252 60.75 18.47 14.12
N ARG A 253 61.99 18.96 14.04
CA ARG A 253 62.68 19.15 12.75
C ARG A 253 62.89 17.82 12.01
N ALA A 254 63.30 16.76 12.71
CA ALA A 254 63.49 15.44 12.10
C ALA A 254 62.20 14.90 11.47
N LEU A 255 61.05 15.04 12.16
CA LEU A 255 59.74 14.66 11.62
C LEU A 255 59.38 15.48 10.37
N GLN A 256 59.55 16.80 10.41
CA GLN A 256 59.25 17.68 9.28
C GLN A 256 60.13 17.40 8.05
N SER A 257 61.43 17.21 8.27
CA SER A 257 62.37 16.87 7.20
C SER A 257 62.05 15.51 6.57
N LEU A 258 61.76 14.49 7.38
CA LEU A 258 61.37 13.17 6.87
C LEU A 258 60.10 13.26 6.02
N VAL A 259 59.08 14.00 6.48
CA VAL A 259 57.81 14.12 5.76
C VAL A 259 57.97 14.85 4.44
N THR A 260 58.74 15.93 4.40
CA THR A 260 59.00 16.66 3.15
C THR A 260 59.84 15.84 2.17
N GLU A 261 60.79 15.04 2.64
CA GLU A 261 61.51 14.06 1.82
C GLU A 261 60.58 12.99 1.26
N ALA A 262 59.68 12.45 2.09
CA ALA A 262 58.72 11.43 1.70
C ALA A 262 57.72 11.92 0.65
N LEU A 263 57.17 13.13 0.79
CA LEU A 263 56.26 13.75 -0.19
C LEU A 263 56.94 13.94 -1.54
N ARG A 264 58.21 14.36 -1.55
CA ARG A 264 59.02 14.46 -2.78
C ARG A 264 59.28 13.08 -3.41
N ALA A 265 59.56 12.06 -2.60
CA ALA A 265 59.83 10.70 -3.07
C ALA A 265 58.64 10.08 -3.79
N VAL A 266 57.41 10.34 -3.33
CA VAL A 266 56.18 9.84 -3.96
C VAL A 266 55.67 10.74 -5.10
N GLY A 267 56.30 11.89 -5.31
CA GLY A 267 55.92 12.84 -6.36
C GLY A 267 54.70 13.71 -6.02
N TYR A 268 54.30 13.81 -4.75
CA TYR A 268 53.18 14.65 -4.34
C TYR A 268 53.64 16.11 -4.16
N ARG A 269 53.17 17.02 -5.03
CA ARG A 269 53.71 18.40 -5.15
C ARG A 269 52.71 19.52 -4.88
N ALA A 270 51.42 19.22 -4.86
CA ALA A 270 50.36 20.23 -4.74
C ALA A 270 49.14 19.65 -4.02
N GLY A 271 48.61 20.36 -3.03
CA GLY A 271 47.42 19.99 -2.26
C GLY A 271 47.72 19.66 -0.79
N PRO A 272 46.68 19.40 0.01
CA PRO A 272 46.82 19.02 1.41
C PRO A 272 47.27 17.58 1.57
N SER A 273 48.12 17.32 2.56
CA SER A 273 48.52 15.97 2.94
C SER A 273 48.58 15.79 4.46
N HIS A 274 48.22 14.60 4.90
CA HIS A 274 48.31 14.13 6.26
C HIS A 274 49.26 12.95 6.29
N VAL A 275 50.43 13.13 6.91
CA VAL A 275 51.51 12.14 6.88
C VAL A 275 51.73 11.55 8.25
N GLU A 276 51.48 10.26 8.39
CA GLU A 276 51.60 9.51 9.64
C GLU A 276 53.01 8.92 9.77
N CYS A 277 53.61 9.15 10.94
CA CYS A 277 54.98 8.78 11.26
C CYS A 277 55.03 8.13 12.64
N ARG A 278 55.94 7.16 12.84
CA ARG A 278 56.26 6.66 14.18
C ARG A 278 57.69 6.98 14.55
N LEU A 279 57.90 7.33 15.82
CA LEU A 279 59.22 7.54 16.39
C LEU A 279 59.73 6.22 16.96
N GLY A 280 60.74 5.62 16.32
CA GLY A 280 61.32 4.36 16.77
C GLY A 280 62.00 4.49 18.14
N SER A 281 62.24 3.35 18.79
CA SER A 281 62.96 3.29 20.07
C SER A 281 64.40 3.81 20.00
N ASP A 282 64.96 3.92 18.80
CA ASP A 282 66.27 4.51 18.49
C ASP A 282 66.23 6.04 18.29
N GLY A 283 65.05 6.66 18.45
CA GLY A 283 64.83 8.09 18.28
C GLY A 283 64.74 8.54 16.82
N ARG A 284 64.69 7.62 15.84
CA ARG A 284 64.56 7.96 14.41
C ARG A 284 63.09 7.87 13.97
N PRO A 285 62.54 8.92 13.33
CA PRO A 285 61.19 8.84 12.78
C PRO A 285 61.16 7.97 11.52
N ALA A 286 60.05 7.28 11.29
CA ALA A 286 59.77 6.49 10.10
C ALA A 286 58.37 6.77 9.56
N ILE A 287 58.21 6.81 8.24
CA ILE A 287 56.93 7.03 7.58
C ILE A 287 56.08 5.75 7.66
N ILE A 288 54.83 5.89 8.10
CA ILE A 288 53.84 4.80 8.14
C ILE A 288 52.89 4.90 6.96
N GLU A 289 52.36 6.10 6.71
CA GLU A 289 51.34 6.35 5.70
C GLU A 289 51.35 7.80 5.22
N ILE A 290 51.08 8.03 3.93
CA ILE A 290 50.86 9.36 3.35
C ILE A 290 49.43 9.40 2.82
N ASN A 291 48.59 10.24 3.41
CA ASN A 291 47.23 10.48 2.93
C ASN A 291 47.22 11.78 2.12
N PRO A 292 46.94 11.79 0.80
CA PRO A 292 46.98 12.99 -0.04
C PRO A 292 45.68 13.81 0.07
N ARG A 293 45.23 14.02 1.31
CA ARG A 293 44.06 14.81 1.69
C ARG A 293 44.26 15.35 3.11
N LEU A 294 43.33 16.20 3.55
CA LEU A 294 43.25 16.58 4.96
C LEU A 294 43.01 15.39 5.88
N ALA A 295 43.54 15.51 7.08
CA ALA A 295 43.39 14.58 8.18
C ALA A 295 41.92 14.28 8.52
N GLY A 296 41.66 13.00 8.87
CA GLY A 296 40.39 12.57 9.46
C GLY A 296 40.31 12.94 10.94
N GLY A 297 39.34 12.36 11.66
CA GLY A 297 39.31 12.45 13.13
C GLY A 297 39.17 13.88 13.68
N MET A 298 38.55 14.79 12.93
CA MET A 298 38.37 16.20 13.30
C MET A 298 39.68 16.99 13.54
N ILE A 299 40.85 16.48 13.13
CA ILE A 299 42.14 17.19 13.24
C ILE A 299 42.08 18.61 12.63
N PRO A 300 41.45 18.85 11.46
CA PRO A 300 41.30 20.22 10.94
C PRO A 300 40.64 21.18 11.94
N LYS A 301 39.67 20.70 12.73
CA LYS A 301 39.01 21.51 13.77
C LYS A 301 39.90 21.71 14.99
N VAL A 302 40.70 20.70 15.36
CA VAL A 302 41.70 20.83 16.44
C VAL A 302 42.75 21.88 16.06
N VAL A 303 43.26 21.87 14.83
CA VAL A 303 44.19 22.89 14.31
C VAL A 303 43.55 24.28 14.32
N GLU A 304 42.31 24.40 13.83
CA GLU A 304 41.57 25.67 13.85
C GLU A 304 41.44 26.23 15.27
N MET A 305 41.12 25.40 16.27
CA MET A 305 41.00 25.83 17.67
C MET A 305 42.36 26.19 18.31
N ALA A 306 43.43 25.48 17.95
CA ALA A 306 44.76 25.72 18.49
C ALA A 306 45.41 26.99 17.92
N ILE A 307 45.42 27.14 16.59
CA ILE A 307 46.21 28.18 15.91
C ILE A 307 45.39 29.11 15.01
N GLY A 308 44.08 28.85 14.85
CA GLY A 308 43.17 29.69 14.08
C GLY A 308 43.21 29.48 12.56
N VAL A 309 43.92 28.48 12.07
CA VAL A 309 44.01 28.16 10.63
C VAL A 309 42.79 27.32 10.19
N ASP A 310 41.97 27.84 9.27
CA ASP A 310 40.81 27.15 8.68
C ASP A 310 41.25 26.20 7.55
N LEU A 311 41.78 25.03 7.92
CA LEU A 311 42.27 24.04 6.94
C LEU A 311 41.17 23.52 5.99
N LEU A 312 39.94 23.35 6.48
CA LEU A 312 38.80 22.91 5.65
C LEU A 312 38.43 23.96 4.62
N GLY A 313 38.61 25.22 4.96
CA GLY A 313 38.46 26.30 4.04
C GLY A 313 39.59 26.41 3.02
N ALA A 314 40.83 26.35 3.49
CA ALA A 314 42.04 26.35 2.69
C ALA A 314 42.02 25.28 1.59
N VAL A 315 41.50 24.07 1.87
CA VAL A 315 41.35 23.03 0.84
C VAL A 315 40.32 23.40 -0.22
N VAL A 316 39.18 23.99 0.16
CA VAL A 316 38.18 24.46 -0.80
C VAL A 316 38.76 25.55 -1.68
N ASP A 317 39.45 26.52 -1.08
CA ASP A 317 40.09 27.62 -1.80
C ASP A 317 41.14 27.10 -2.78
N PHE A 318 41.97 26.13 -2.38
CA PHE A 318 42.93 25.45 -3.27
C PHE A 318 42.27 24.80 -4.49
N PHE A 319 41.24 23.97 -4.30
CA PHE A 319 40.55 23.30 -5.41
C PHE A 319 39.72 24.26 -6.28
N ALA A 320 39.36 25.42 -5.75
CA ALA A 320 38.72 26.51 -6.50
C ALA A 320 39.73 27.45 -7.19
N GLY A 321 41.04 27.22 -7.02
CA GLY A 321 42.10 28.07 -7.59
C GLY A 321 42.24 29.44 -6.93
N ARG A 322 41.78 29.58 -5.68
CA ARG A 322 41.95 30.78 -4.85
C ARG A 322 43.23 30.69 -4.00
N GLU A 323 43.68 31.83 -3.48
CA GLU A 323 44.82 31.90 -2.58
C GLU A 323 44.52 31.19 -1.26
N VAL A 324 45.52 30.48 -0.72
CA VAL A 324 45.40 29.64 0.48
C VAL A 324 46.06 30.34 1.66
N GLU A 325 45.28 30.68 2.68
CA GLU A 325 45.77 31.30 3.91
C GLU A 325 46.08 30.24 4.97
N LEU A 326 47.33 30.19 5.43
CA LEU A 326 47.82 29.20 6.41
C LEU A 326 48.52 29.85 7.61
N THR A 327 48.52 31.18 7.71
CA THR A 327 49.21 31.89 8.79
C THR A 327 48.50 31.67 10.12
N PRO A 328 49.19 31.20 11.17
CA PRO A 328 48.65 31.14 12.52
C PRO A 328 48.22 32.52 13.03
N VAL A 329 47.04 32.62 13.65
CA VAL A 329 46.51 33.88 14.23
C VAL A 329 46.43 33.82 15.77
N ARG A 330 46.77 32.68 16.38
CA ARG A 330 46.84 32.45 17.83
C ARG A 330 47.82 31.32 18.14
N GLU A 331 48.27 31.24 19.39
CA GLU A 331 49.15 30.19 19.90
C GLU A 331 48.53 29.50 21.12
N ARG A 332 47.70 28.49 20.87
CA ARG A 332 47.10 27.62 21.91
C ARG A 332 47.46 26.16 21.65
N CYS A 333 47.19 25.32 22.63
CA CYS A 333 47.12 23.88 22.42
C CYS A 333 45.65 23.44 22.38
N ALA A 334 45.37 22.45 21.54
CA ALA A 334 44.06 21.81 21.45
C ALA A 334 44.23 20.30 21.35
N ALA A 335 43.23 19.58 21.84
CA ALA A 335 43.24 18.13 21.79
C ALA A 335 41.81 17.58 21.68
N ILE A 336 41.69 16.44 21.00
CA ILE A 336 40.45 15.68 20.85
C ILE A 336 40.57 14.34 21.53
N ARG A 337 39.48 13.88 22.14
CA ARG A 337 39.33 12.51 22.64
C ARG A 337 38.04 11.91 22.11
N PHE A 338 38.10 10.63 21.73
CA PHE A 338 36.96 9.86 21.24
C PHE A 338 36.42 8.96 22.34
N PHE A 339 35.09 8.84 22.38
CA PHE A 339 34.39 7.85 23.18
C PHE A 339 34.03 6.69 22.25
N ALA A 340 34.56 5.50 22.49
CA ALA A 340 34.32 4.31 21.68
C ALA A 340 33.44 3.29 22.41
N ALA A 341 32.79 2.42 21.64
CA ALA A 341 32.05 1.29 22.18
C ALA A 341 33.03 0.26 22.77
N GLU A 342 32.97 0.03 24.08
CA GLU A 342 33.77 -1.03 24.72
C GLU A 342 33.09 -2.40 24.65
N ARG A 343 31.77 -2.41 24.45
CA ARG A 343 30.94 -3.62 24.35
C ARG A 343 29.85 -3.44 23.30
N ALA A 344 29.30 -4.54 22.81
CA ALA A 344 28.12 -4.50 21.96
C ALA A 344 26.92 -3.99 22.75
N GLY A 345 26.11 -3.14 22.14
CA GLY A 345 24.94 -2.53 22.78
C GLY A 345 24.28 -1.47 21.91
N VAL A 346 23.21 -0.87 22.41
CA VAL A 346 22.56 0.27 21.75
C VAL A 346 22.91 1.55 22.50
N VAL A 347 23.30 2.59 21.78
CA VAL A 347 23.52 3.93 22.37
C VAL A 347 22.17 4.46 22.86
N GLU A 348 21.90 4.40 24.16
CA GLU A 348 20.64 4.85 24.76
C GLU A 348 20.60 6.37 24.96
N ALA A 349 21.74 6.93 25.36
CA ALA A 349 21.89 8.34 25.62
C ALA A 349 23.33 8.77 25.35
N LEU A 350 23.49 10.02 24.91
CA LEU A 350 24.76 10.71 24.84
C LEU A 350 24.69 11.94 25.75
N HIS A 351 25.50 11.95 26.79
CA HIS A 351 25.58 13.06 27.74
C HIS A 351 26.80 13.89 27.38
N SER A 352 26.59 15.19 27.13
CA SER A 352 27.71 16.11 26.91
C SER A 352 28.57 16.16 28.17
N PRO A 353 29.87 15.84 28.12
CA PRO A 353 30.80 16.07 29.22
C PRO A 353 31.15 17.56 29.38
N VAL A 354 30.67 18.41 28.46
CA VAL A 354 30.85 19.87 28.49
C VAL A 354 29.58 20.47 29.10
N GLY A 355 29.69 21.00 30.32
CA GLY A 355 28.61 21.76 30.97
C GLY A 355 28.45 23.19 30.39
N GLU A 356 27.40 23.91 30.81
CA GLU A 356 27.25 25.35 30.52
C GLU A 356 28.43 26.18 31.11
N PRO A 357 28.78 27.35 30.54
CA PRO A 357 30.17 27.70 30.24
C PRO A 357 31.04 28.25 31.39
N ARG A 358 32.34 27.93 31.24
CA ARG A 358 33.57 28.66 31.62
C ARG A 358 34.10 28.55 33.06
N THR A 359 35.20 27.83 33.20
CA THR A 359 36.43 28.48 33.67
C THR A 359 37.03 29.24 32.48
N ASP A 360 37.44 30.49 32.65
CA ASP A 360 37.87 31.39 31.56
C ASP A 360 39.03 30.86 30.66
N ASP A 361 39.67 29.74 31.04
CA ASP A 361 40.88 29.22 30.41
C ASP A 361 40.70 28.03 29.44
N VAL A 362 39.50 27.46 29.26
CA VAL A 362 39.28 26.27 28.39
C VAL A 362 38.06 26.42 27.48
N GLU A 363 38.27 26.31 26.17
CA GLU A 363 37.23 26.24 25.13
C GLU A 363 36.99 24.77 24.77
N ALA A 364 35.76 24.27 24.85
CA ALA A 364 35.45 22.86 24.53
C ALA A 364 34.18 22.67 23.68
N VAL A 365 34.20 21.67 22.82
CA VAL A 365 33.12 21.29 21.90
C VAL A 365 32.89 19.78 21.97
N PHE A 366 31.66 19.37 22.25
CA PHE A 366 31.22 17.97 22.20
C PHE A 366 30.46 17.69 20.90
N GLY A 367 30.64 16.51 20.32
CA GLY A 367 29.91 16.10 19.11
C GLY A 367 29.66 14.59 19.06
N ALA A 368 28.49 14.22 18.55
CA ALA A 368 28.12 12.83 18.29
C ALA A 368 28.62 12.37 16.92
N LEU A 369 29.26 11.20 16.85
CA LEU A 369 29.59 10.51 15.59
C LEU A 369 28.51 9.49 15.21
N LYS A 370 27.81 8.94 16.20
CA LYS A 370 26.66 8.05 16.04
C LYS A 370 25.46 8.60 16.81
N PRO A 371 24.26 8.62 16.22
CA PRO A 371 23.06 9.08 16.91
C PRO A 371 22.61 8.08 17.99
N VAL A 372 21.83 8.57 18.95
CA VAL A 372 21.08 7.74 19.91
C VAL A 372 20.20 6.73 19.16
N GLY A 373 20.09 5.51 19.67
CA GLY A 373 19.42 4.38 19.03
C GLY A 373 20.34 3.57 18.09
N THR A 374 21.58 4.00 17.86
CA THR A 374 22.53 3.25 17.02
C THR A 374 23.03 2.01 17.76
N HIS A 375 22.85 0.84 17.15
CA HIS A 375 23.54 -0.37 17.61
C HIS A 375 25.03 -0.28 17.29
N VAL A 376 25.86 -0.52 18.30
CA VAL A 376 27.31 -0.55 18.20
C VAL A 376 27.80 -1.94 18.50
N GLU A 377 28.70 -2.44 17.66
CA GLU A 377 29.38 -3.72 17.84
C GLU A 377 30.87 -3.42 17.64
N PRO A 378 31.72 -3.56 18.67
CA PRO A 378 33.14 -3.26 18.56
C PRO A 378 33.81 -4.14 17.49
N GLN A 379 34.43 -3.52 16.48
CA GLN A 379 35.13 -4.18 15.37
C GLN A 379 36.65 -4.06 15.47
N GLY A 380 37.14 -3.17 16.35
CA GLY A 380 38.56 -2.83 16.46
C GLY A 380 39.03 -1.80 15.44
N ASP A 381 38.16 -0.88 15.00
CA ASP A 381 38.51 0.20 14.06
C ASP A 381 37.77 1.52 14.35
N PHE A 382 37.96 2.55 13.52
CA PHE A 382 37.38 3.87 13.75
C PHE A 382 35.84 3.86 13.86
N ARG A 383 35.17 2.83 13.33
CA ARG A 383 33.71 2.67 13.43
C ARG A 383 33.27 2.38 14.85
N ASP A 384 34.17 2.09 15.78
CA ASP A 384 33.82 1.91 17.19
C ASP A 384 33.57 3.24 17.90
N ARG A 385 34.05 4.36 17.35
CA ARG A 385 33.86 5.71 17.88
C ARG A 385 32.38 6.11 17.84
N ILE A 386 31.87 6.58 18.97
CA ILE A 386 30.46 6.97 19.19
C ILE A 386 30.32 8.49 19.26
N ALA A 387 31.21 9.15 19.99
CA ALA A 387 31.22 10.59 20.20
C ALA A 387 32.65 11.10 20.37
N TYR A 388 32.82 12.42 20.38
CA TYR A 388 34.10 13.07 20.67
C TYR A 388 33.93 14.35 21.48
N VAL A 389 35.02 14.76 22.14
CA VAL A 389 35.18 16.09 22.72
C VAL A 389 36.49 16.71 22.23
N ILE A 390 36.44 17.97 21.79
CA ILE A 390 37.61 18.79 21.43
C ILE A 390 37.73 19.89 22.47
N ALA A 391 38.91 20.10 23.04
CA ALA A 391 39.18 21.19 23.97
C ALA A 391 40.45 21.96 23.57
N ALA A 392 40.52 23.25 23.89
CA ALA A 392 41.66 24.11 23.65
C ALA A 392 41.93 25.05 24.84
N SER A 393 43.22 25.32 25.10
CA SER A 393 43.68 26.24 26.15
C SER A 393 45.04 26.84 25.80
N GLU A 394 45.34 28.00 26.37
CA GLU A 394 46.68 28.60 26.36
C GLU A 394 47.64 27.86 27.31
N ARG A 395 47.11 27.13 28.30
CA ARG A 395 47.90 26.40 29.30
C ARG A 395 47.79 24.88 29.10
N PRO A 396 48.86 24.21 28.66
CA PRO A 396 48.83 22.78 28.35
C PRO A 396 48.46 21.89 29.53
N GLU A 397 48.84 22.25 30.75
CA GLU A 397 48.54 21.50 31.97
C GLU A 397 47.03 21.57 32.30
N VAL A 398 46.41 22.73 32.07
CA VAL A 398 44.98 22.95 32.28
C VAL A 398 44.16 22.18 31.24
N LEU A 399 44.58 22.19 29.98
CA LEU A 399 43.95 21.39 28.93
C LEU A 399 43.95 19.90 29.28
N GLU A 400 45.08 19.39 29.77
CA GLU A 400 45.20 17.99 30.13
C GLU A 400 44.32 17.63 31.33
N GLN A 401 44.25 18.50 32.34
CA GLN A 401 43.35 18.33 33.48
C GLN A 401 41.87 18.34 33.07
N ALA A 402 41.48 19.27 32.19
CA ALA A 402 40.11 19.37 31.68
C ALA A 402 39.71 18.11 30.89
N LEU A 403 40.58 17.63 29.99
CA LEU A 403 40.31 16.43 29.21
C LEU A 403 40.23 15.16 30.06
N ARG A 404 41.08 15.03 31.09
CA ARG A 404 40.98 13.92 32.06
C ARG A 404 39.65 13.96 32.80
N SER A 405 39.20 15.15 33.21
CA SER A 405 37.88 15.31 33.84
C SER A 405 36.76 14.91 32.89
N MET A 406 36.78 15.39 31.63
CA MET A 406 35.76 15.09 30.61
C MET A 406 35.68 13.60 30.27
N LEU A 407 36.82 12.90 30.25
CA LEU A 407 36.88 11.44 30.01
C LEU A 407 36.37 10.60 31.19
N ALA A 408 36.37 11.15 32.40
CA ALA A 408 35.86 10.46 33.58
C ALA A 408 34.31 10.51 33.68
N HIS A 409 33.64 11.36 32.90
CA HIS A 409 32.19 11.41 32.84
C HIS A 409 31.61 10.23 32.03
N GLU A 410 30.46 9.74 32.46
CA GLU A 410 29.67 8.77 31.69
C GLU A 410 29.01 9.46 30.49
N VAL A 411 29.74 9.50 29.37
CA VAL A 411 29.30 10.18 28.14
C VAL A 411 28.41 9.31 27.26
N VAL A 412 28.63 7.99 27.29
CA VAL A 412 27.90 7.02 26.47
C VAL A 412 27.22 6.01 27.39
N GLN A 413 25.88 6.00 27.37
CA GLN A 413 25.11 4.95 28.01
C GLN A 413 24.79 3.86 26.98
N LEU A 414 25.30 2.63 27.23
CA LEU A 414 25.03 1.45 26.42
C LEU A 414 24.18 0.46 27.22
N SER A 415 22.97 0.14 26.74
CA SER A 415 22.21 -0.98 27.30
C SER A 415 22.68 -2.32 26.77
N GLU A 416 22.55 -3.34 27.62
CA GLU A 416 22.71 -4.73 27.19
C GLU A 416 21.75 -5.03 26.03
N PRO A 417 22.19 -5.80 25.04
CA PRO A 417 21.26 -6.32 24.05
C PRO A 417 20.19 -7.10 24.80
N ARG A 418 18.96 -6.57 24.85
CA ARG A 418 17.82 -7.26 25.45
C ARG A 418 17.73 -8.64 24.78
N ALA A 419 17.87 -9.70 25.57
CA ALA A 419 17.70 -11.06 25.09
C ALA A 419 16.30 -11.18 24.46
N GLY A 420 16.29 -11.42 23.15
CA GLY A 420 15.14 -11.26 22.27
C GLY A 420 15.66 -10.63 20.97
N ASP A 421 16.09 -11.41 19.99
CA ASP A 421 15.17 -12.29 19.29
C ASP A 421 15.86 -13.25 18.33
N GLU A 422 15.26 -14.42 18.22
CA GLU A 422 15.55 -15.44 17.23
C GLU A 422 15.09 -14.98 15.85
N GLY A 423 16.07 -14.67 15.01
CA GLY A 423 15.91 -14.37 13.59
C GLY A 423 17.16 -13.71 13.00
N ARG A 424 17.22 -13.60 11.67
CA ARG A 424 18.30 -12.89 10.94
C ARG A 424 18.38 -11.37 11.24
N ILE A 425 17.50 -10.86 12.10
CA ILE A 425 17.35 -9.43 12.40
C ILE A 425 17.95 -9.15 13.78
N ARG A 426 19.11 -8.49 13.77
CA ARG A 426 19.91 -8.15 14.97
C ARG A 426 19.51 -6.82 15.63
N LYS A 427 18.48 -6.14 15.13
CA LYS A 427 18.01 -4.83 15.61
C LYS A 427 16.53 -4.91 16.01
N ILE A 428 16.15 -4.23 17.07
CA ILE A 428 14.75 -4.03 17.43
C ILE A 428 14.06 -3.06 16.46
N LEU A 429 12.73 -3.10 16.42
CA LEU A 429 11.91 -2.08 15.74
C LEU A 429 12.25 -0.69 16.31
N MET A 430 12.30 0.34 15.46
CA MET A 430 12.53 1.72 15.90
C MET A 430 11.46 2.13 16.94
N PRO A 431 11.77 2.93 17.98
CA PRO A 431 10.79 3.33 18.99
C PRO A 431 9.53 3.97 18.41
N GLU A 432 9.67 4.77 17.35
CA GLU A 432 8.55 5.39 16.63
C GLU A 432 7.72 4.34 15.89
N ALA A 433 8.37 3.38 15.23
CA ALA A 433 7.69 2.24 14.61
C ALA A 433 6.99 1.37 15.66
N LEU A 434 7.60 1.22 16.84
CA LEU A 434 7.03 0.48 17.96
C LEU A 434 5.81 1.21 18.55
N GLU A 435 5.84 2.53 18.60
CA GLU A 435 4.70 3.37 18.98
C GLU A 435 3.56 3.31 17.95
N ILE A 436 3.90 3.26 16.66
CA ILE A 436 2.90 3.09 15.58
C ILE A 436 2.26 1.70 15.61
N VAL A 437 3.06 0.64 15.84
CA VAL A 437 2.58 -0.75 15.91
C VAL A 437 1.86 -1.03 17.24
N ARG A 438 1.96 -0.15 18.24
CA ARG A 438 1.24 -0.26 19.51
C ARG A 438 -0.25 0.02 19.35
N LYS A 439 -1.03 -1.04 19.20
CA LYS A 439 -2.37 -1.12 19.79
C LYS A 439 -2.26 -2.01 21.01
N LEU A 440 -2.09 -1.43 22.19
CA LEU A 440 -2.07 -2.23 23.41
C LEU A 440 -3.50 -2.64 23.76
N PRO A 441 -3.83 -3.94 23.78
CA PRO A 441 -5.13 -4.39 24.27
C PRO A 441 -5.28 -4.00 25.75
N THR A 442 -6.52 -3.89 26.20
CA THR A 442 -6.82 -3.73 27.63
C THR A 442 -6.19 -4.89 28.43
N PRO A 443 -5.88 -4.69 29.73
CA PRO A 443 -5.38 -5.77 30.59
C PRO A 443 -6.24 -7.04 30.53
N SER A 444 -7.56 -6.89 30.46
CA SER A 444 -8.51 -8.00 30.31
C SER A 444 -8.36 -8.74 28.99
N GLU A 445 -8.20 -8.03 27.86
CA GLU A 445 -8.01 -8.65 26.55
C GLU A 445 -6.70 -9.44 26.49
N ARG A 446 -5.61 -8.89 27.07
CA ARG A 446 -4.32 -9.60 27.14
C ARG A 446 -4.38 -10.84 27.98
N SER A 447 -5.05 -10.77 29.14
CA SER A 447 -5.25 -11.94 30.00
C SER A 447 -6.01 -13.04 29.25
N ALA A 448 -7.07 -12.69 28.53
CA ALA A 448 -7.83 -13.66 27.72
C ALA A 448 -7.02 -14.25 26.56
N GLU A 449 -6.18 -13.46 25.90
CA GLU A 449 -5.28 -13.94 24.85
C GLU A 449 -4.25 -14.95 25.39
N LEU A 450 -3.63 -14.64 26.54
CA LEU A 450 -2.68 -15.52 27.23
C LEU A 450 -3.33 -16.84 27.67
N GLU A 451 -4.58 -16.81 28.12
CA GLU A 451 -5.36 -18.01 28.44
C GLU A 451 -5.56 -18.93 27.23
N ARG A 452 -5.80 -18.36 26.04
CA ARG A 452 -5.94 -19.13 24.79
C ARG A 452 -4.59 -19.67 24.29
N LEU A 453 -3.52 -18.87 24.40
CA LEU A 453 -2.17 -19.31 24.06
C LEU A 453 -1.72 -20.49 24.94
N ALA A 454 -1.98 -20.42 26.24
CA ALA A 454 -1.69 -21.52 27.16
C ALA A 454 -2.47 -22.80 26.79
N ALA A 455 -3.76 -22.68 26.42
CA ALA A 455 -4.54 -23.84 25.96
C ALA A 455 -3.98 -24.44 24.65
N ILE A 456 -3.54 -23.59 23.70
CA ILE A 456 -2.88 -24.02 22.46
C ILE A 456 -1.59 -24.78 22.77
N ASP A 457 -0.78 -24.28 23.70
CA ASP A 457 0.48 -24.90 24.09
C ASP A 457 0.26 -26.25 24.80
N GLU A 458 -0.69 -26.32 25.73
CA GLU A 458 -1.07 -27.57 26.40
C GLU A 458 -1.51 -28.63 25.37
N ALA A 459 -2.41 -28.28 24.45
CA ALA A 459 -2.89 -29.19 23.42
C ALA A 459 -1.78 -29.63 22.44
N HIS A 460 -0.87 -28.73 22.09
CA HIS A 460 0.26 -29.03 21.22
C HIS A 460 1.27 -29.97 21.88
N LEU A 461 1.65 -29.67 23.13
CA LEU A 461 2.58 -30.49 23.91
C LEU A 461 2.04 -31.92 24.14
N LEU A 462 0.75 -32.06 24.47
CA LEU A 462 0.11 -33.36 24.61
C LEU A 462 0.12 -34.14 23.29
N MET A 463 -0.13 -33.48 22.16
CA MET A 463 -0.04 -34.09 20.84
C MET A 463 1.38 -34.55 20.51
N LEU A 464 2.42 -33.77 20.85
CA LEU A 464 3.81 -34.17 20.64
C LEU A 464 4.18 -35.43 21.45
N VAL A 465 3.66 -35.56 22.68
CA VAL A 465 3.83 -36.77 23.50
C VAL A 465 3.10 -37.96 22.88
N GLU A 466 1.85 -37.79 22.45
CA GLU A 466 1.07 -38.87 21.84
C GLU A 466 1.64 -39.32 20.48
N ALA A 467 2.24 -38.39 19.73
CA ALA A 467 2.94 -38.68 18.48
C ALA A 467 4.31 -39.36 18.71
N GLY A 468 4.79 -39.44 19.95
CA GLY A 468 6.11 -39.99 20.29
C GLY A 468 7.28 -39.09 19.84
N ILE A 469 7.03 -37.80 19.63
CA ILE A 469 8.05 -36.81 19.25
C ILE A 469 8.82 -36.32 20.48
N LEU A 470 8.12 -36.15 21.61
CA LEU A 470 8.70 -35.77 22.90
C LEU A 470 8.26 -36.74 24.00
N ASP A 471 9.13 -36.97 24.98
CA ASP A 471 8.80 -37.78 26.15
C ASP A 471 7.96 -37.01 27.17
N ALA A 472 7.05 -37.70 27.87
CA ALA A 472 6.22 -37.10 28.92
C ALA A 472 7.07 -36.43 30.03
N ALA A 473 8.24 -37.00 30.35
CA ALA A 473 9.17 -36.44 31.32
C ALA A 473 9.78 -35.09 30.88
N ALA A 474 9.97 -34.89 29.57
CA ALA A 474 10.48 -33.64 29.01
C ALA A 474 9.41 -32.53 28.97
N VAL A 475 8.14 -32.92 28.85
CA VAL A 475 7.00 -32.00 28.72
C VAL A 475 6.38 -31.61 30.06
N ALA A 476 6.40 -32.50 31.07
CA ALA A 476 5.76 -32.27 32.37
C ALA A 476 6.20 -30.98 33.09
N PRO A 477 7.48 -30.56 33.08
CA PRO A 477 7.89 -29.28 33.67
C PRO A 477 7.23 -28.08 32.99
N VAL A 478 7.10 -28.12 31.66
CA VAL A 478 6.48 -27.04 30.88
C VAL A 478 5.00 -26.92 31.21
N LEU A 479 4.25 -28.03 31.19
CA LEU A 479 2.83 -28.03 31.54
C LEU A 479 2.58 -27.56 32.99
N THR A 480 3.45 -27.94 33.92
CA THR A 480 3.36 -27.51 35.32
C THR A 480 3.51 -25.99 35.44
N GLU A 481 4.46 -25.40 34.71
CA GLU A 481 4.68 -23.95 34.72
C GLU A 481 3.51 -23.21 34.03
N ILE A 482 3.01 -23.73 32.91
CA ILE A 482 1.82 -23.16 32.25
C ILE A 482 0.62 -23.14 33.21
N ALA A 483 0.38 -24.24 33.94
CA ALA A 483 -0.68 -24.30 34.95
C ALA A 483 -0.47 -23.29 36.09
N ALA A 484 0.77 -23.10 36.56
CA ALA A 484 1.10 -22.09 37.56
C ALA A 484 0.82 -20.66 37.06
N MET A 485 1.21 -20.35 35.81
CA MET A 485 0.95 -19.05 35.18
C MET A 485 -0.55 -18.76 35.02
N ARG A 486 -1.34 -19.77 34.60
CA ARG A 486 -2.81 -19.69 34.51
C ARG A 486 -3.44 -19.46 35.89
N ALA A 487 -2.99 -20.17 36.92
CA ALA A 487 -3.48 -19.97 38.29
C ALA A 487 -3.22 -18.54 38.81
N ALA A 488 -2.11 -17.94 38.41
CA ALA A 488 -1.78 -16.54 38.68
C ALA A 488 -2.46 -15.53 37.72
N ARG A 489 -3.33 -16.00 36.80
CA ARG A 489 -3.98 -15.19 35.73
C ARG A 489 -2.99 -14.36 34.91
N PHE A 490 -1.77 -14.86 34.77
CA PHE A 490 -0.67 -14.19 34.08
C PHE A 490 -0.37 -12.77 34.57
N ALA A 491 -0.62 -12.46 35.85
CA ALA A 491 -0.51 -11.11 36.40
C ALA A 491 0.82 -10.42 36.08
N GLU A 492 1.92 -11.17 36.03
CA GLU A 492 3.27 -10.64 35.70
C GLU A 492 3.44 -10.21 34.25
N LEU A 493 2.58 -10.67 33.33
CA LEU A 493 2.69 -10.43 31.88
C LEU A 493 1.67 -9.41 31.36
N VAL A 494 0.53 -9.26 32.05
CA VAL A 494 -0.61 -8.44 31.59
C VAL A 494 -0.20 -6.98 31.33
N ASP A 495 0.60 -6.38 32.21
CA ASP A 495 1.03 -4.98 32.08
C ASP A 495 2.38 -4.83 31.37
N ARG A 496 3.03 -5.94 30.98
CA ARG A 496 4.32 -5.89 30.28
C ARG A 496 4.15 -5.50 28.82
N GLN A 497 5.19 -4.88 28.27
CA GLN A 497 5.23 -4.52 26.87
C GLN A 497 5.54 -5.73 26.00
N ALA A 498 4.79 -5.90 24.91
CA ALA A 498 4.92 -7.01 23.98
C ALA A 498 5.29 -6.49 22.57
N PRO A 499 6.52 -5.98 22.35
CA PRO A 499 6.89 -5.30 21.11
C PRO A 499 6.88 -6.20 19.87
N ARG A 500 6.90 -7.51 20.06
CA ARG A 500 6.85 -8.53 19.00
C ARG A 500 5.67 -9.49 19.17
N GLY A 501 4.58 -9.00 19.73
CA GLY A 501 3.36 -9.77 20.00
C GLY A 501 3.39 -10.47 21.35
N ILE A 502 2.20 -10.79 21.84
CA ILE A 502 1.98 -11.37 23.18
C ILE A 502 2.54 -12.79 23.28
N TYR A 503 2.49 -13.57 22.20
CA TYR A 503 3.12 -14.89 22.16
C TYR A 503 4.62 -14.82 22.47
N SER A 504 5.36 -13.87 21.88
CA SER A 504 6.80 -13.72 22.13
C SER A 504 7.10 -13.35 23.59
N LEU A 505 6.27 -12.48 24.20
CA LEU A 505 6.37 -12.14 25.62
C LEU A 505 6.11 -13.37 26.52
N TYR A 506 5.10 -14.17 26.17
CA TYR A 506 4.73 -15.39 26.87
C TYR A 506 5.84 -16.46 26.78
N GLU A 507 6.37 -16.71 25.59
CA GLU A 507 7.47 -17.66 25.34
C GLU A 507 8.74 -17.25 26.10
N GLN A 508 9.10 -15.96 26.10
CA GLN A 508 10.23 -15.45 26.88
C GLN A 508 10.04 -15.66 28.38
N ALA A 509 8.81 -15.55 28.89
CA ALA A 509 8.52 -15.82 30.30
C ALA A 509 8.73 -17.30 30.65
N LEU A 510 8.33 -18.22 29.77
CA LEU A 510 8.60 -19.65 29.93
C LEU A 510 10.11 -19.95 29.88
N ILE A 511 10.83 -19.38 28.92
CA ILE A 511 12.29 -19.51 28.79
C ILE A 511 13.00 -19.00 30.04
N ALA A 512 12.59 -17.85 30.58
CA ALA A 512 13.19 -17.26 31.77
C ALA A 512 13.05 -18.16 33.02
N ARG A 513 11.98 -18.94 33.11
CA ARG A 513 11.72 -19.81 34.28
C ARG A 513 12.25 -21.23 34.13
N LEU A 514 12.20 -21.80 32.93
CA LEU A 514 12.55 -23.20 32.68
C LEU A 514 13.90 -23.38 31.96
N GLY A 515 14.46 -22.29 31.44
CA GLY A 515 15.60 -22.31 30.54
C GLY A 515 15.22 -22.64 29.09
N PRO A 516 16.05 -22.23 28.10
CA PRO A 516 15.72 -22.32 26.68
C PRO A 516 15.57 -23.77 26.19
N GLN A 517 16.31 -24.72 26.76
CA GLN A 517 16.24 -26.13 26.36
C GLN A 517 14.88 -26.77 26.71
N VAL A 518 14.36 -26.50 27.91
CA VAL A 518 13.10 -27.08 28.38
C VAL A 518 11.91 -26.33 27.78
N ALA A 519 11.96 -24.99 27.78
CA ALA A 519 10.90 -24.17 27.21
C ALA A 519 10.77 -24.35 25.68
N GLY A 520 11.88 -24.61 24.95
CA GLY A 520 11.88 -24.83 23.50
C GLY A 520 10.99 -25.99 23.01
N ALA A 521 10.56 -26.88 23.91
CA ALA A 521 9.58 -27.92 23.62
C ALA A 521 8.28 -27.35 23.01
N VAL A 522 7.82 -26.17 23.44
CA VAL A 522 6.57 -25.56 22.95
C VAL A 522 6.64 -25.17 21.47
N HIS A 523 7.83 -24.91 20.93
CA HIS A 523 8.00 -24.48 19.54
C HIS A 523 8.29 -25.64 18.57
N THR A 524 8.48 -26.85 19.09
CA THR A 524 8.80 -28.03 18.25
C THR A 524 7.68 -28.28 17.25
N ALA A 525 8.02 -28.42 15.96
CA ALA A 525 7.08 -28.69 14.86
C ALA A 525 5.95 -27.65 14.65
N ARG A 526 6.15 -26.40 15.07
CA ARG A 526 5.12 -25.35 15.07
C ARG A 526 5.64 -24.01 14.52
N SER A 527 4.74 -23.08 14.20
CA SER A 527 5.06 -21.71 13.79
C SER A 527 4.20 -20.69 14.52
N ARG A 528 4.58 -19.41 14.48
CA ARG A 528 3.70 -18.33 14.94
C ARG A 528 2.48 -18.14 14.03
N ASN A 529 2.59 -18.51 12.74
CA ASN A 529 1.54 -18.27 11.76
C ASN A 529 0.28 -19.10 12.05
N ASP A 530 0.45 -20.41 12.32
CA ASP A 530 -0.66 -21.30 12.62
C ASP A 530 -1.18 -21.13 14.07
N ILE A 531 -0.31 -20.74 15.02
CA ILE A 531 -0.74 -20.28 16.35
C ILE A 531 -1.68 -19.07 16.23
N HIS A 532 -1.26 -18.01 15.53
CA HIS A 532 -2.07 -16.80 15.39
C HIS A 532 -3.37 -17.06 14.61
N ALA A 533 -3.35 -17.96 13.62
CA ALA A 533 -4.57 -18.37 12.93
C ALA A 533 -5.53 -19.12 13.89
N CYS A 534 -5.01 -19.98 14.76
CA CYS A 534 -5.81 -20.70 15.76
C CYS A 534 -6.39 -19.76 16.80
N LEU A 535 -5.56 -18.83 17.29
CA LEU A 535 -5.95 -17.81 18.26
C LEU A 535 -7.15 -16.99 17.76
N PHE A 536 -7.08 -16.50 16.51
CA PHE A 536 -8.17 -15.79 15.87
C PHE A 536 -9.46 -16.62 15.82
N LYS A 537 -9.39 -17.93 15.51
CA LYS A 537 -10.59 -18.79 15.49
C LYS A 537 -11.19 -19.00 16.88
N LEU A 538 -10.36 -19.11 17.92
CA LEU A 538 -10.84 -19.21 19.30
C LEU A 538 -11.53 -17.92 19.75
N GLU A 539 -10.97 -16.76 19.39
CA GLU A 539 -11.60 -15.45 19.62
C GLU A 539 -12.92 -15.30 18.87
N ALA A 540 -12.95 -15.69 17.61
CA ALA A 540 -14.15 -15.65 16.78
C ALA A 540 -15.28 -16.51 17.34
N ARG A 541 -14.99 -17.64 18.01
CA ARG A 541 -16.00 -18.44 18.73
C ARG A 541 -16.65 -17.67 19.87
N GLU A 542 -15.85 -16.93 20.64
CA GLU A 542 -16.35 -16.12 21.75
C GLU A 542 -17.18 -14.95 21.25
N TRP A 543 -16.70 -14.22 20.24
CA TRP A 543 -17.43 -13.12 19.62
C TRP A 543 -18.76 -13.57 19.02
N LEU A 544 -18.76 -14.70 18.29
CA LEU A 544 -19.97 -15.27 17.72
C LEU A 544 -20.95 -15.68 18.83
N THR A 545 -20.47 -16.37 19.86
CA THR A 545 -21.31 -16.81 20.99
C THR A 545 -21.91 -15.61 21.74
N HIS A 546 -21.11 -14.57 21.97
CA HIS A 546 -21.54 -13.38 22.68
C HIS A 546 -22.62 -12.63 21.90
N THR A 547 -22.37 -12.33 20.63
CA THR A 547 -23.32 -11.65 19.74
C THR A 547 -24.60 -12.47 19.51
N PHE A 548 -24.47 -13.79 19.34
CA PHE A 548 -25.62 -14.68 19.20
C PHE A 548 -26.52 -14.67 20.45
N ARG A 549 -25.94 -14.72 21.65
CA ARG A 549 -26.69 -14.68 22.93
C ARG A 549 -27.39 -13.34 23.12
N ALA A 550 -26.70 -12.22 22.86
CA ALA A 550 -27.28 -10.89 22.99
C ALA A 550 -28.47 -10.69 22.03
N LEU A 551 -28.30 -11.11 20.75
CA LEU A 551 -29.37 -11.07 19.76
C LEU A 551 -30.55 -11.95 20.16
N TRP A 552 -30.29 -13.17 20.65
CA TRP A 552 -31.34 -14.08 21.11
C TRP A 552 -32.16 -13.49 22.27
N ARG A 553 -31.51 -12.83 23.23
CA ARG A 553 -32.19 -12.15 24.35
C ARG A 553 -33.04 -10.98 23.88
N LEU A 554 -32.55 -10.16 22.96
CA LEU A 554 -33.33 -9.07 22.36
C LEU A 554 -34.57 -9.61 21.64
N ARG A 555 -34.41 -10.68 20.85
CA ARG A 555 -35.53 -11.33 20.16
C ARG A 555 -36.59 -11.85 21.12
N ALA A 556 -36.18 -12.49 22.21
CA ALA A 556 -37.09 -12.93 23.26
C ALA A 556 -37.87 -11.74 23.88
N ALA A 557 -37.20 -10.61 24.15
CA ALA A 557 -37.85 -9.41 24.67
C ALA A 557 -38.83 -8.78 23.67
N LEU A 558 -38.49 -8.76 22.37
CA LEU A 558 -39.39 -8.29 21.31
C LEU A 558 -40.67 -9.13 21.26
N LEU A 559 -40.56 -10.45 21.29
CA LEU A 559 -41.70 -11.36 21.28
C LEU A 559 -42.54 -11.27 22.55
N ALA A 560 -41.92 -11.13 23.72
CA ALA A 560 -42.62 -10.90 24.98
C ALA A 560 -43.41 -9.58 24.93
N LYS A 561 -42.76 -8.48 24.53
CA LYS A 561 -43.43 -7.18 24.38
C LYS A 561 -44.52 -7.20 23.31
N ALA A 562 -44.35 -7.98 22.24
CA ALA A 562 -45.39 -8.18 21.24
C ALA A 562 -46.64 -8.86 21.82
N ALA A 563 -46.45 -9.90 22.65
CA ALA A 563 -47.56 -10.57 23.33
C ALA A 563 -48.33 -9.64 24.27
N ASP A 564 -47.62 -8.73 24.95
CA ASP A 564 -48.20 -7.75 25.89
C ASP A 564 -48.90 -6.57 25.19
N THR A 565 -48.79 -6.45 23.87
CA THR A 565 -49.24 -5.26 23.12
C THR A 565 -50.11 -5.60 21.89
N LEU A 566 -50.83 -6.74 21.96
CA LEU A 566 -51.73 -7.22 20.90
C LEU A 566 -52.89 -6.27 20.59
N ASP A 567 -53.29 -5.45 21.56
CA ASP A 567 -54.39 -4.48 21.49
C ASP A 567 -53.90 -3.04 21.28
N VAL A 568 -52.60 -2.79 21.32
CA VAL A 568 -52.01 -1.46 21.15
C VAL A 568 -52.01 -1.08 19.67
N VAL A 569 -53.00 -0.28 19.27
CA VAL A 569 -53.16 0.23 17.90
C VAL A 569 -52.19 1.37 17.61
N LEU A 570 -51.57 1.35 16.43
CA LEU A 570 -50.82 2.48 15.87
C LEU A 570 -50.95 2.52 14.34
N PRO A 571 -50.68 3.67 13.69
CA PRO A 571 -50.49 3.68 12.24
C PRO A 571 -49.18 2.97 11.85
N VAL A 572 -49.22 2.14 10.82
CA VAL A 572 -48.04 1.65 10.10
C VAL A 572 -47.61 2.76 9.15
N TYR A 573 -46.33 3.12 9.21
CA TYR A 573 -45.78 4.23 8.43
C TYR A 573 -45.16 3.76 7.11
N SER A 574 -45.37 4.51 6.05
CA SER A 574 -44.65 4.42 4.79
C SER A 574 -44.18 5.81 4.38
N GLN A 575 -42.89 5.99 4.08
CA GLN A 575 -42.31 7.32 3.82
C GLN A 575 -42.57 8.32 4.97
N PHE A 576 -42.55 7.83 6.22
CA PHE A 576 -42.91 8.57 7.43
C PHE A 576 -44.34 9.14 7.47
N GLN A 577 -45.21 8.72 6.53
CA GLN A 577 -46.64 9.05 6.54
C GLN A 577 -47.46 7.88 7.08
N PRO A 578 -48.51 8.13 7.88
CA PRO A 578 -49.47 7.11 8.29
C PRO A 578 -50.11 6.45 7.07
N GLY A 579 -49.88 5.16 6.85
CA GLY A 579 -50.39 4.42 5.70
C GLY A 579 -51.63 3.59 6.03
N GLN A 580 -51.50 2.65 6.97
CA GLN A 580 -52.57 1.72 7.33
C GLN A 580 -52.66 1.52 8.85
N PRO A 581 -53.82 1.11 9.40
CA PRO A 581 -53.92 0.75 10.81
C PRO A 581 -53.15 -0.57 11.06
N GLY A 582 -52.39 -0.61 12.15
CA GLY A 582 -51.71 -1.82 12.63
C GLY A 582 -51.73 -1.92 14.16
N VAL A 583 -51.06 -2.93 14.68
CA VAL A 583 -50.84 -3.15 16.12
C VAL A 583 -49.35 -3.27 16.41
N LEU A 584 -48.93 -2.84 17.60
CA LEU A 584 -47.51 -2.84 17.99
C LEU A 584 -46.93 -4.27 17.94
N ALA A 585 -47.71 -5.25 18.37
CA ALA A 585 -47.35 -6.66 18.29
C ALA A 585 -46.90 -7.09 16.89
N TYR A 586 -47.59 -6.65 15.83
CA TYR A 586 -47.24 -6.99 14.45
C TYR A 586 -45.91 -6.37 14.03
N TYR A 587 -45.68 -5.11 14.41
CA TYR A 587 -44.42 -4.43 14.12
C TYR A 587 -43.25 -5.13 14.82
N LEU A 588 -43.35 -5.39 16.12
CA LEU A 588 -42.29 -6.03 16.92
C LEU A 588 -42.00 -7.46 16.42
N TRP A 589 -43.04 -8.21 16.07
CA TRP A 589 -42.88 -9.52 15.44
C TRP A 589 -42.22 -9.44 14.05
N SER A 590 -42.52 -8.40 13.26
CA SER A 590 -41.87 -8.19 11.97
C SER A 590 -40.38 -7.88 12.12
N ILE A 591 -39.99 -7.15 13.17
CA ILE A 591 -38.59 -6.95 13.54
C ILE A 591 -37.94 -8.25 13.99
N ASP A 592 -38.60 -9.05 14.85
CA ASP A 592 -38.11 -10.38 15.24
C ASP A 592 -37.87 -11.27 14.01
N ALA A 593 -38.79 -11.29 13.04
CA ALA A 593 -38.64 -12.07 11.82
C ALA A 593 -37.42 -11.66 10.98
N ALA A 594 -37.04 -10.38 11.00
CA ALA A 594 -35.80 -9.91 10.38
C ALA A 594 -34.57 -10.39 11.18
N LEU A 595 -34.57 -10.18 12.49
CA LEU A 595 -33.48 -10.60 13.37
C LEU A 595 -33.33 -12.13 13.44
N ALA A 596 -34.39 -12.90 13.16
CA ALA A 596 -34.34 -14.35 13.05
C ALA A 596 -33.46 -14.81 11.90
N ARG A 597 -33.52 -14.10 10.77
CA ARG A 597 -32.65 -14.36 9.61
C ARG A 597 -31.21 -13.98 9.92
N ASP A 598 -31.00 -12.87 10.63
CA ASP A 598 -29.66 -12.45 11.07
C ASP A 598 -29.06 -13.48 12.04
N GLN A 599 -29.85 -13.99 12.99
CA GLN A 599 -29.42 -15.05 13.91
C GLN A 599 -29.12 -16.37 13.17
N GLN A 600 -29.89 -16.71 12.14
CA GLN A 600 -29.62 -17.87 11.30
C GLN A 600 -28.31 -17.70 10.51
N ALA A 601 -28.04 -16.51 9.97
CA ALA A 601 -26.78 -16.22 9.29
C ALA A 601 -25.59 -16.38 10.24
N LEU A 602 -25.70 -15.90 11.49
CA LEU A 602 -24.68 -16.12 12.52
C LEU A 602 -24.51 -17.62 12.85
N ALA A 603 -25.60 -18.38 12.94
CA ALA A 603 -25.53 -19.82 13.22
C ALA A 603 -24.79 -20.60 12.12
N GLN A 604 -24.93 -20.19 10.85
CA GLN A 604 -24.25 -20.84 9.73
C GLN A 604 -22.72 -20.70 9.79
N LEU A 605 -22.21 -19.65 10.43
CA LEU A 605 -20.76 -19.43 10.59
C LEU A 605 -20.11 -20.37 11.61
N VAL A 606 -20.92 -21.12 12.38
CA VAL A 606 -20.41 -22.12 13.33
C VAL A 606 -19.63 -23.22 12.60
N ASP A 607 -20.04 -23.58 11.37
CA ASP A 607 -19.38 -24.64 10.58
C ASP A 607 -17.93 -24.26 10.24
N ASP A 608 -17.67 -22.98 9.94
CA ASP A 608 -16.32 -22.47 9.61
C ASP A 608 -15.37 -22.46 10.82
N LEU A 609 -15.95 -22.37 12.02
CA LEU A 609 -15.25 -22.39 13.31
C LEU A 609 -14.94 -23.82 13.79
N GLN A 610 -15.38 -24.85 13.06
CA GLN A 610 -15.11 -26.25 13.41
C GLN A 610 -13.74 -26.75 12.96
N VAL A 611 -12.99 -25.97 12.16
CA VAL A 611 -11.74 -26.42 11.57
C VAL A 611 -10.52 -25.79 12.24
N CYS A 612 -9.61 -26.60 12.80
CA CYS A 612 -8.39 -26.16 13.47
C CYS A 612 -7.24 -25.90 12.48
N PRO A 613 -6.54 -24.76 12.53
CA PRO A 613 -5.43 -24.46 11.62
C PRO A 613 -4.07 -24.98 12.11
N LEU A 614 -3.95 -25.47 13.36
CA LEU A 614 -2.69 -25.96 13.92
C LEU A 614 -2.14 -27.16 13.15
N GLY A 615 -0.81 -27.19 12.99
CA GLY A 615 -0.10 -28.18 12.19
C GLY A 615 0.19 -27.71 10.76
N ALA A 616 -0.25 -26.50 10.40
CA ALA A 616 0.10 -25.86 9.14
C ALA A 616 1.51 -25.25 9.14
N GLY A 617 2.13 -25.07 10.31
CA GLY A 617 3.43 -24.44 10.45
C GLY A 617 3.44 -23.06 9.81
N ALA A 618 4.48 -22.73 9.04
CA ALA A 618 4.56 -21.45 8.35
C ALA A 618 3.62 -21.33 7.12
N GLY A 619 2.93 -22.40 6.73
CA GLY A 619 2.08 -22.49 5.54
C GLY A 619 2.35 -23.71 4.64
N ALA A 620 3.33 -24.54 5.00
CA ALA A 620 3.69 -25.77 4.25
C ALA A 620 3.64 -27.04 5.12
N GLY A 621 3.11 -26.94 6.34
CA GLY A 621 3.14 -28.01 7.34
C GLY A 621 4.51 -28.10 8.02
N THR A 622 4.86 -29.32 8.42
CA THR A 622 6.11 -29.68 9.08
C THR A 622 6.56 -31.08 8.62
N ASP A 623 7.86 -31.34 8.68
CA ASP A 623 8.49 -32.64 8.44
C ASP A 623 8.40 -33.60 9.65
N PHE A 624 7.99 -33.09 10.82
CA PHE A 624 7.67 -33.93 11.96
C PHE A 624 6.35 -34.71 11.75
N PRO A 625 6.26 -35.97 12.20
CA PRO A 625 5.05 -36.80 12.06
C PRO A 625 3.98 -36.43 13.10
N ILE A 626 3.59 -35.16 13.14
CA ILE A 626 2.57 -34.65 14.08
C ILE A 626 1.18 -35.22 13.78
N ARG A 627 0.27 -35.13 14.74
CA ARG A 627 -1.14 -35.54 14.62
C ARG A 627 -2.08 -34.33 14.80
N PRO A 628 -2.27 -33.47 13.78
CA PRO A 628 -3.06 -32.25 13.90
C PRO A 628 -4.50 -32.46 14.40
N GLN A 629 -5.09 -33.61 14.10
CA GLN A 629 -6.43 -33.97 14.55
C GLN A 629 -6.53 -34.09 16.07
N VAL A 630 -5.50 -34.59 16.75
CA VAL A 630 -5.45 -34.66 18.23
C VAL A 630 -5.50 -33.26 18.82
N THR A 631 -4.68 -32.35 18.31
CA THR A 631 -4.67 -30.94 18.75
C THR A 631 -6.02 -30.27 18.48
N ALA A 632 -6.64 -30.56 17.34
CA ALA A 632 -7.98 -30.06 17.00
C ALA A 632 -9.02 -30.50 18.04
N GLU A 633 -9.07 -31.78 18.39
CA GLU A 633 -10.02 -32.34 19.37
C GLU A 633 -9.83 -31.77 20.77
N LEU A 634 -8.58 -31.66 21.24
CA LEU A 634 -8.24 -31.08 22.54
C LEU A 634 -8.68 -29.60 22.67
N LEU A 635 -8.64 -28.85 21.57
CA LEU A 635 -9.10 -27.45 21.51
C LEU A 635 -10.59 -27.31 21.12
N GLY A 636 -11.33 -28.43 21.05
CA GLY A 636 -12.75 -28.44 20.73
C GLY A 636 -13.09 -28.06 19.28
N PHE A 637 -12.19 -28.31 18.34
CA PHE A 637 -12.48 -28.31 16.90
C PHE A 637 -12.93 -29.71 16.47
N SER A 638 -13.72 -29.79 15.39
CA SER A 638 -14.20 -31.07 14.87
C SER A 638 -13.18 -31.73 13.92
N THR A 639 -12.35 -30.94 13.24
CA THR A 639 -11.38 -31.44 12.25
C THR A 639 -10.19 -30.50 12.13
N SER A 640 -9.04 -31.03 11.69
CA SER A 640 -7.90 -30.21 11.27
C SER A 640 -8.06 -29.65 9.84
N GLN A 641 -7.40 -28.54 9.54
CA GLN A 641 -7.36 -27.92 8.22
C GLN A 641 -6.64 -28.84 7.22
N ARG A 642 -7.19 -28.96 6.00
CA ARG A 642 -6.61 -29.83 4.95
C ARG A 642 -5.43 -29.20 4.22
N SER A 643 -5.46 -27.88 4.07
CA SER A 643 -4.42 -27.11 3.38
C SER A 643 -3.67 -26.25 4.37
N ALA A 644 -2.37 -26.49 4.51
CA ALA A 644 -1.50 -25.72 5.40
C ALA A 644 -1.41 -24.24 4.97
N LEU A 645 -1.33 -23.98 3.66
CA LEU A 645 -1.20 -22.61 3.16
C LEU A 645 -2.48 -21.81 3.43
N ASP A 646 -3.63 -22.40 3.16
CA ASP A 646 -4.93 -21.79 3.42
C ASP A 646 -5.16 -21.51 4.92
N ALA A 647 -4.70 -22.43 5.79
CA ALA A 647 -4.80 -22.29 7.25
C ALA A 647 -4.20 -20.96 7.75
N VAL A 648 -3.08 -20.54 7.16
CA VAL A 648 -2.35 -19.34 7.60
C VAL A 648 -2.67 -18.11 6.74
N ALA A 649 -2.99 -18.30 5.46
CA ALA A 649 -3.25 -17.21 4.52
C ALA A 649 -4.66 -16.60 4.68
N SER A 650 -5.68 -17.42 4.90
CA SER A 650 -7.07 -16.98 4.81
C SER A 650 -7.59 -16.39 6.13
N ARG A 651 -8.33 -15.28 6.02
CA ARG A 651 -9.15 -14.68 7.10
C ARG A 651 -10.56 -14.33 6.62
N ASP A 652 -11.07 -15.08 5.66
CA ASP A 652 -12.40 -14.95 5.09
C ASP A 652 -13.54 -15.06 6.12
N LEU A 653 -13.35 -15.85 7.19
CA LEU A 653 -14.24 -15.90 8.34
C LEU A 653 -14.46 -14.50 8.96
N ALA A 654 -13.42 -13.66 9.05
CA ALA A 654 -13.55 -12.29 9.56
C ALA A 654 -14.51 -11.46 8.70
N LEU A 655 -14.38 -11.57 7.38
CA LEU A 655 -15.24 -10.87 6.42
C LEU A 655 -16.69 -11.35 6.55
N ARG A 656 -16.89 -12.65 6.73
CA ARG A 656 -18.23 -13.25 6.90
C ARG A 656 -18.88 -12.84 8.22
N LEU A 657 -18.13 -12.82 9.32
CA LEU A 657 -18.60 -12.31 10.62
C LEU A 657 -18.98 -10.83 10.53
N LEU A 658 -18.07 -9.98 10.03
CA LEU A 658 -18.32 -8.55 9.85
C LEU A 658 -19.50 -8.29 8.91
N GLY A 659 -19.66 -9.10 7.86
CA GLY A 659 -20.80 -9.06 6.95
C GLY A 659 -22.13 -9.33 7.67
N ALA A 660 -22.19 -10.43 8.44
CA ALA A 660 -23.39 -10.79 9.20
C ALA A 660 -23.72 -9.71 10.26
N TRP A 661 -22.70 -9.20 10.97
CA TRP A 661 -22.88 -8.14 11.96
C TRP A 661 -23.33 -6.81 11.33
N ALA A 662 -22.81 -6.42 10.15
CA ALA A 662 -23.21 -5.21 9.44
C ALA A 662 -24.66 -5.25 8.92
N VAL A 663 -25.12 -6.42 8.47
CA VAL A 663 -26.53 -6.62 8.11
C VAL A 663 -27.41 -6.51 9.35
N CYS A 664 -27.05 -7.20 10.43
CA CYS A 664 -27.77 -7.13 11.70
C CYS A 664 -27.81 -5.69 12.25
N SER A 665 -26.71 -4.95 12.17
CA SER A 665 -26.61 -3.58 12.67
C SER A 665 -27.55 -2.63 11.93
N THR A 666 -27.76 -2.87 10.63
CA THR A 666 -28.71 -2.10 9.81
C THR A 666 -30.14 -2.30 10.31
N ASN A 667 -30.54 -3.53 10.63
CA ASN A 667 -31.89 -3.81 11.15
C ASN A 667 -32.09 -3.21 12.56
N LEU A 668 -31.09 -3.32 13.44
CA LEU A 668 -31.14 -2.74 14.79
C LEU A 668 -31.17 -1.21 14.77
N SER A 669 -30.44 -0.57 13.85
CA SER A 669 -30.44 0.89 13.69
C SER A 669 -31.82 1.40 13.24
N ARG A 670 -32.52 0.65 12.37
CA ARG A 670 -33.90 0.97 11.98
C ARG A 670 -34.88 0.86 13.15
N LEU A 671 -34.77 -0.18 13.96
CA LEU A 671 -35.57 -0.31 15.19
C LEU A 671 -35.30 0.88 16.13
N ALA A 672 -34.03 1.24 16.35
CA ALA A 672 -33.67 2.38 17.19
C ALA A 672 -34.23 3.71 16.66
N GLN A 673 -34.20 3.91 15.34
CA GLN A 673 -34.78 5.09 14.69
C GLN A 673 -36.29 5.18 14.89
N ASP A 674 -37.01 4.07 14.75
CA ASP A 674 -38.47 4.04 14.95
C ASP A 674 -38.83 4.32 16.41
N LEU A 675 -38.11 3.72 17.37
CA LEU A 675 -38.29 4.01 18.80
C LEU A 675 -38.00 5.49 19.13
N GLN A 676 -37.01 6.10 18.49
CA GLN A 676 -36.67 7.51 18.69
C GLN A 676 -37.78 8.43 18.16
N LEU A 677 -38.34 8.11 16.99
CA LEU A 677 -39.48 8.85 16.43
C LEU A 677 -40.73 8.71 17.29
N TRP A 678 -40.99 7.51 17.82
CA TRP A 678 -42.20 7.26 18.60
C TRP A 678 -42.16 7.84 20.02
N THR A 679 -40.97 8.13 20.55
CA THR A 679 -40.78 8.79 21.85
C THR A 679 -40.66 10.31 21.75
N MET A 680 -40.55 10.87 20.54
CA MET A 680 -40.59 12.32 20.31
C MET A 680 -41.88 12.93 20.88
N ALA A 681 -41.79 14.12 21.49
CA ALA A 681 -42.93 14.76 22.16
C ALA A 681 -44.17 14.91 21.26
N ASP A 682 -43.98 15.26 19.97
CA ASP A 682 -45.08 15.46 19.01
C ASP A 682 -45.80 14.17 18.63
N VAL A 683 -45.06 13.05 18.58
CA VAL A 683 -45.62 11.72 18.31
C VAL A 683 -46.16 11.13 19.61
N GLY A 684 -45.28 10.95 20.59
CA GLY A 684 -45.59 10.60 21.97
C GLY A 684 -46.30 9.26 22.13
N LEU A 685 -46.05 8.30 21.23
CA LEU A 685 -46.69 6.98 21.24
C LEU A 685 -46.31 6.18 22.49
N PHE A 686 -45.06 6.32 22.95
CA PHE A 686 -44.52 5.60 24.08
C PHE A 686 -43.81 6.51 25.07
N THR A 687 -43.71 6.04 26.31
CA THR A 687 -42.81 6.57 27.33
C THR A 687 -41.78 5.53 27.72
N LEU A 688 -40.59 5.99 28.04
CA LEU A 688 -39.54 5.17 28.65
C LEU A 688 -39.52 5.37 30.17
N PRO A 689 -38.98 4.42 30.95
CA PRO A 689 -38.64 4.61 32.36
C PRO A 689 -37.61 5.72 32.55
N ASP A 690 -37.52 6.30 33.76
CA ASP A 690 -36.57 7.38 34.03
C ASP A 690 -35.12 6.89 33.99
N GLU A 691 -34.88 5.63 34.36
CA GLU A 691 -33.56 4.99 34.35
C GLU A 691 -33.00 4.78 32.93
N LEU A 692 -33.87 4.83 31.91
CA LEU A 692 -33.54 4.62 30.51
C LEU A 692 -33.62 5.90 29.67
N ALA A 693 -33.75 7.06 30.30
CA ALA A 693 -33.80 8.35 29.62
C ALA A 693 -32.98 9.42 30.36
N GLY A 694 -32.55 10.45 29.63
CA GLY A 694 -31.84 11.59 30.19
C GLY A 694 -32.78 12.77 30.47
N GLY A 695 -32.64 13.40 31.62
CA GLY A 695 -33.30 14.68 31.92
C GLY A 695 -32.59 15.88 31.26
N SER A 696 -33.23 17.05 31.33
CA SER A 696 -32.61 18.34 31.00
C SER A 696 -32.44 19.15 32.28
N SER A 697 -31.26 19.75 32.49
CA SER A 697 -31.00 20.61 33.65
C SER A 697 -31.81 21.93 33.63
N LEU A 698 -32.29 22.36 32.45
CA LEU A 698 -33.05 23.60 32.28
C LEU A 698 -34.56 23.38 32.08
N MET A 699 -34.95 22.25 31.49
CA MET A 699 -36.34 22.01 31.05
C MET A 699 -36.91 20.79 31.78
N PRO A 700 -37.74 20.97 32.83
CA PRO A 700 -38.20 19.87 33.69
C PRO A 700 -39.08 18.85 32.96
N GLN A 701 -39.71 19.23 31.84
CA GLN A 701 -40.54 18.36 31.02
C GLN A 701 -39.76 17.53 29.99
N LYS A 702 -38.47 17.83 29.73
CA LYS A 702 -37.71 17.25 28.61
C LYS A 702 -37.08 15.92 29.01
N LYS A 703 -37.50 14.85 28.33
CA LYS A 703 -37.00 13.47 28.49
C LYS A 703 -36.33 12.99 27.20
N ASN A 704 -35.02 12.73 27.26
CA ASN A 704 -34.19 12.42 26.10
C ASN A 704 -33.93 10.92 25.99
N PRO A 705 -34.31 10.24 24.88
CA PRO A 705 -34.01 8.83 24.66
C PRO A 705 -32.55 8.63 24.17
N TYR A 706 -31.58 9.23 24.87
CA TYR A 706 -30.17 9.32 24.43
C TYR A 706 -29.49 7.95 24.23
N LEU A 707 -29.95 6.90 24.93
CA LEU A 707 -29.46 5.53 24.73
C LEU A 707 -29.69 5.04 23.29
N LEU A 708 -30.77 5.47 22.61
CA LEU A 708 -31.00 5.14 21.19
C LEU A 708 -29.97 5.81 20.28
N GLU A 709 -29.49 7.00 20.63
CA GLU A 709 -28.45 7.70 19.89
C GLU A 709 -27.10 6.98 20.04
N ILE A 710 -26.80 6.50 21.25
CA ILE A 710 -25.62 5.66 21.51
C ILE A 710 -25.68 4.38 20.68
N VAL A 711 -26.83 3.68 20.67
CA VAL A 711 -27.05 2.48 19.85
C VAL A 711 -26.77 2.78 18.37
N LYS A 712 -27.40 3.83 17.82
CA LYS A 712 -27.20 4.21 16.41
C LYS A 712 -25.75 4.56 16.11
N GLY A 713 -25.07 5.29 17.01
CA GLY A 713 -23.66 5.64 16.87
C GLY A 713 -22.74 4.42 16.87
N LYS A 714 -22.93 3.48 17.81
CA LYS A 714 -22.16 2.23 17.89
C LYS A 714 -22.33 1.38 16.63
N LEU A 715 -23.56 1.25 16.13
CA LEU A 715 -23.90 0.37 15.00
C LEU A 715 -23.36 0.86 13.65
N VAL A 716 -23.08 2.15 13.49
CA VAL A 716 -22.47 2.72 12.27
C VAL A 716 -21.06 2.18 12.01
N ALA A 717 -20.32 1.84 13.05
CA ALA A 717 -18.94 1.36 12.91
C ALA A 717 -18.85 0.00 12.19
N LEU A 718 -19.91 -0.82 12.23
CA LEU A 718 -19.88 -2.21 11.76
C LEU A 718 -19.77 -2.33 10.22
N PRO A 719 -20.61 -1.65 9.42
CA PRO A 719 -20.41 -1.61 7.96
C PRO A 719 -19.05 -1.03 7.57
N SER A 720 -18.54 -0.03 8.30
CA SER A 720 -17.21 0.55 8.06
C SER A 720 -16.09 -0.43 8.36
N ALA A 721 -16.20 -1.23 9.44
CA ALA A 721 -15.25 -2.28 9.78
C ALA A 721 -15.18 -3.37 8.70
N LEU A 722 -16.33 -3.77 8.13
CA LEU A 722 -16.36 -4.67 6.96
C LEU A 722 -15.63 -4.06 5.76
N GLY A 723 -15.94 -2.80 5.43
CA GLY A 723 -15.26 -2.07 4.35
C GLY A 723 -13.75 -2.04 4.57
N PHE A 724 -13.30 -1.67 5.77
CA PHE A 724 -11.89 -1.65 6.14
C PHE A 724 -11.21 -3.02 5.95
N ALA A 725 -11.81 -4.10 6.48
CA ALA A 725 -11.27 -5.45 6.37
C ALA A 725 -11.15 -5.91 4.90
N LEU A 726 -12.17 -5.66 4.07
CA LEU A 726 -12.12 -5.95 2.63
C LEU A 726 -10.95 -5.23 1.95
N HIS A 727 -10.76 -3.95 2.25
CA HIS A 727 -9.70 -3.16 1.63
C HIS A 727 -8.30 -3.58 2.09
N ALA A 728 -8.15 -3.96 3.37
CA ALA A 728 -6.89 -4.46 3.93
C ALA A 728 -6.49 -5.81 3.30
N MET A 729 -7.44 -6.69 3.00
CA MET A 729 -7.14 -8.04 2.53
C MET A 729 -6.96 -8.14 1.00
N GLN A 730 -7.57 -7.25 0.20
CA GLN A 730 -7.69 -7.42 -1.26
C GLN A 730 -6.37 -7.37 -2.07
N LYS A 731 -5.27 -6.82 -1.53
CA LYS A 731 -4.01 -6.57 -2.27
C LYS A 731 -2.84 -7.44 -1.82
N THR A 732 -3.13 -8.51 -1.09
CA THR A 732 -2.11 -9.32 -0.42
C THR A 732 -1.88 -10.63 -1.17
N PRO A 733 -0.62 -11.13 -1.26
CA PRO A 733 -0.36 -12.47 -1.75
C PRO A 733 -1.10 -13.52 -0.91
N PHE A 734 -1.52 -14.63 -1.53
CA PHE A 734 -2.20 -15.73 -0.83
C PHE A 734 -1.20 -16.53 0.04
N SER A 735 -0.81 -15.93 1.17
CA SER A 735 0.11 -16.44 2.18
C SER A 735 -0.11 -15.67 3.49
N ASN A 736 0.62 -15.99 4.56
CA ASN A 736 0.57 -15.22 5.81
C ASN A 736 1.06 -13.78 5.58
N ALA A 737 0.20 -12.81 5.86
CA ALA A 737 0.51 -11.38 5.76
C ALA A 737 -0.07 -10.62 6.96
N ILE A 738 0.69 -9.68 7.54
CA ILE A 738 0.23 -8.83 8.66
C ILE A 738 -1.00 -8.01 8.27
N GLU A 739 -1.06 -7.54 7.03
CA GLU A 739 -2.21 -6.84 6.44
C GLU A 739 -3.52 -7.65 6.58
N VAL A 740 -3.44 -8.98 6.46
CA VAL A 740 -4.60 -9.89 6.57
C VAL A 740 -4.79 -10.37 8.01
N GLY A 741 -3.76 -10.98 8.58
CA GLY A 741 -3.81 -11.71 9.84
C GLY A 741 -3.84 -10.83 11.10
N THR A 742 -3.51 -9.55 10.98
CA THR A 742 -3.47 -8.60 12.11
C THR A 742 -4.30 -7.35 11.81
N GLU A 743 -3.96 -6.59 10.78
CA GLU A 743 -4.66 -5.33 10.51
C GLU A 743 -6.08 -5.58 10.02
N GLY A 744 -6.27 -6.46 9.03
CA GLY A 744 -7.57 -6.76 8.43
C GLY A 744 -8.60 -7.33 9.41
N VAL A 745 -8.16 -7.98 10.49
CA VAL A 745 -9.06 -8.53 11.53
C VAL A 745 -9.21 -7.62 12.75
N SER A 746 -8.45 -6.53 12.84
CA SER A 746 -8.33 -5.70 14.05
C SER A 746 -9.65 -5.09 14.56
N GLN A 747 -10.67 -4.97 13.70
CA GLN A 747 -11.97 -4.40 14.06
C GLN A 747 -13.01 -5.43 14.53
N CYS A 748 -12.69 -6.74 14.48
CA CYS A 748 -13.67 -7.79 14.77
C CYS A 748 -14.16 -7.77 16.21
N GLY A 749 -13.24 -7.73 17.19
CA GLY A 749 -13.59 -7.73 18.62
C GLY A 749 -14.45 -6.52 19.01
N ALA A 750 -14.01 -5.32 18.63
CA ALA A 750 -14.76 -4.09 18.90
C ALA A 750 -16.16 -4.10 18.25
N SER A 751 -16.27 -4.65 17.03
CA SER A 751 -17.55 -4.79 16.33
C SER A 751 -18.50 -5.77 17.02
N ALA A 752 -17.98 -6.90 17.51
CA ALA A 752 -18.76 -7.88 18.25
C ALA A 752 -19.31 -7.28 19.55
N THR A 753 -18.48 -6.59 20.32
CA THR A 753 -18.89 -5.89 21.56
C THR A 753 -19.92 -4.81 21.26
N ALA A 754 -19.68 -3.96 20.24
CA ALA A 754 -20.62 -2.90 19.87
C ALA A 754 -22.01 -3.45 19.46
N LEU A 755 -22.06 -4.58 18.75
CA LEU A 755 -23.31 -5.25 18.40
C LEU A 755 -24.03 -5.79 19.63
N ALA A 756 -23.31 -6.50 20.50
CA ALA A 756 -23.88 -7.11 21.69
C ALA A 756 -24.41 -6.06 22.69
N ASP A 757 -23.61 -5.03 22.99
CA ASP A 757 -24.03 -3.87 23.78
C ASP A 757 -25.31 -3.24 23.22
N SER A 758 -25.37 -3.07 21.89
CA SER A 758 -26.53 -2.47 21.23
C SER A 758 -27.78 -3.35 21.33
N CYS A 759 -27.61 -4.68 21.24
CA CYS A 759 -28.70 -5.63 21.46
C CYS A 759 -29.21 -5.55 22.90
N ASP A 760 -28.31 -5.52 23.88
CA ASP A 760 -28.66 -5.44 25.31
C ASP A 760 -29.33 -4.11 25.67
N LEU A 761 -28.84 -2.98 25.13
CA LEU A 761 -29.49 -1.68 25.30
C LEU A 761 -30.89 -1.67 24.66
N LEU A 762 -31.03 -2.13 23.42
CA LEU A 762 -32.34 -2.22 22.77
C LEU A 762 -33.30 -3.14 23.53
N ARG A 763 -32.80 -4.24 24.11
CA ARG A 763 -33.58 -5.15 24.94
C ARG A 763 -34.17 -4.42 26.14
N LEU A 764 -33.33 -3.70 26.89
CA LEU A 764 -33.78 -2.89 28.04
C LEU A 764 -34.81 -1.83 27.62
N MET A 765 -34.58 -1.17 26.48
CA MET A 765 -35.49 -0.16 25.94
C MET A 765 -36.85 -0.74 25.55
N ILE A 766 -36.86 -1.92 24.92
CA ILE A 766 -38.10 -2.64 24.55
C ILE A 766 -38.84 -3.11 25.80
N GLU A 767 -38.15 -3.72 26.77
CA GLU A 767 -38.74 -4.17 28.03
C GLU A 767 -39.39 -3.00 28.80
N GLY A 768 -38.71 -1.86 28.87
CA GLY A 768 -39.22 -0.64 29.52
C GLY A 768 -40.28 0.15 28.73
N LEU A 769 -40.46 -0.13 27.44
CA LEU A 769 -41.35 0.63 26.58
C LEU A 769 -42.81 0.51 27.06
N THR A 770 -43.43 1.66 27.39
CA THR A 770 -44.81 1.73 27.89
C THR A 770 -45.69 2.55 26.92
N PRO A 771 -46.75 1.96 26.34
CA PRO A 771 -47.69 2.68 25.46
C PRO A 771 -48.44 3.79 26.19
N ARG A 772 -48.59 4.97 25.57
CA ARG A 772 -49.50 6.00 26.06
C ARG A 772 -50.94 5.66 25.67
N PRO A 773 -51.87 5.48 26.63
CA PRO A 773 -53.25 5.11 26.33
C PRO A 773 -53.92 6.06 25.32
N GLY A 774 -54.60 5.49 24.31
CA GLY A 774 -55.36 6.24 23.29
C GLY A 774 -54.54 7.03 22.27
N ARG A 775 -53.22 7.20 22.46
CA ARG A 775 -52.40 8.05 21.56
C ARG A 775 -52.26 7.47 20.16
N GLY A 776 -52.03 6.16 20.05
CA GLY A 776 -51.91 5.50 18.75
C GLY A 776 -53.22 5.49 17.96
N GLU A 777 -54.37 5.37 18.63
CA GLU A 777 -55.68 5.54 18.00
C GLU A 777 -55.89 6.97 17.49
N ALA A 778 -55.48 7.98 18.28
CA ALA A 778 -55.55 9.38 17.86
C ALA A 778 -54.70 9.67 16.61
N LEU A 779 -53.48 9.11 16.54
CA LEU A 779 -52.61 9.24 15.37
C LEU A 779 -53.18 8.51 14.14
N ALA A 780 -53.72 7.30 14.33
CA ALA A 780 -54.39 6.57 13.26
C ALA A 780 -55.62 7.33 12.72
N ARG A 781 -56.40 7.97 13.62
CA ARG A 781 -57.53 8.82 13.21
C ARG A 781 -57.07 10.05 12.43
N ARG A 782 -56.05 10.76 12.93
CA ARG A 782 -55.48 11.95 12.26
C ARG A 782 -54.95 11.63 10.87
N GLY A 783 -54.32 10.46 10.69
CA GLY A 783 -53.82 10.00 9.40
C GLY A 783 -54.88 9.42 8.46
N VAL A 784 -56.16 9.36 8.89
CA VAL A 784 -57.27 8.77 8.11
C VAL A 784 -56.93 7.36 7.58
N VAL A 785 -56.16 6.58 8.36
CA VAL A 785 -55.52 5.34 7.86
C VAL A 785 -56.51 4.25 7.42
N VAL A 786 -57.78 4.38 7.80
CA VAL A 786 -58.86 3.45 7.42
C VAL A 786 -59.42 3.67 6.02
N ALA A 787 -59.00 4.74 5.31
CA ALA A 787 -59.50 5.10 3.99
C ALA A 787 -59.41 3.95 2.97
N THR A 788 -58.28 3.23 2.97
CA THR A 788 -58.08 2.07 2.09
C THR A 788 -59.05 0.93 2.43
N GLN A 789 -59.35 0.69 3.70
CA GLN A 789 -60.32 -0.33 4.11
C GLN A 789 -61.75 0.05 3.68
N VAL A 790 -62.10 1.34 3.70
CA VAL A 790 -63.38 1.84 3.18
C VAL A 790 -63.48 1.61 1.67
N ALA A 791 -62.43 1.96 0.91
CA ALA A 791 -62.39 1.70 -0.54
C ALA A 791 -62.53 0.20 -0.84
N ASN A 792 -61.76 -0.65 -0.14
CA ASN A 792 -61.83 -2.10 -0.28
C ASN A 792 -63.21 -2.66 0.10
N ALA A 793 -63.92 -2.05 1.05
CA ALA A 793 -65.27 -2.47 1.41
C ALA A 793 -66.28 -2.21 0.30
N LEU A 794 -66.18 -1.06 -0.38
CA LEU A 794 -67.00 -0.73 -1.55
C LEU A 794 -66.73 -1.69 -2.72
N VAL A 795 -65.45 -2.02 -2.96
CA VAL A 795 -65.08 -3.02 -3.99
C VAL A 795 -65.63 -4.40 -3.64
N ARG A 796 -65.50 -4.85 -2.38
CA ARG A 796 -66.04 -6.15 -1.93
C ARG A 796 -67.56 -6.22 -1.97
N ALA A 797 -68.25 -5.09 -1.81
CA ALA A 797 -69.69 -5.00 -1.98
C ALA A 797 -70.13 -5.11 -3.45
N GLY A 798 -69.18 -5.13 -4.40
CA GLY A 798 -69.46 -5.22 -5.83
C GLY A 798 -70.04 -3.94 -6.42
N THR A 799 -70.00 -2.81 -5.69
CA THR A 799 -70.67 -1.57 -6.08
C THR A 799 -69.84 -0.72 -7.04
N MET A 800 -68.53 -0.97 -7.13
CA MET A 800 -67.58 -0.18 -7.93
C MET A 800 -66.24 -0.90 -8.09
N THR A 801 -65.49 -0.56 -9.14
CA THR A 801 -64.09 -0.97 -9.32
C THR A 801 -63.19 -0.29 -8.28
N PHE A 802 -61.97 -0.81 -8.08
CA PHE A 802 -61.03 -0.21 -7.12
C PHE A 802 -60.70 1.26 -7.44
N HIS A 803 -60.54 1.59 -8.73
CA HIS A 803 -60.24 2.96 -9.16
C HIS A 803 -61.37 3.93 -8.81
N GLU A 804 -62.62 3.52 -9.01
CA GLU A 804 -63.81 4.29 -8.67
C GLU A 804 -63.96 4.45 -7.16
N ALA A 805 -63.75 3.37 -6.39
CA ALA A 805 -63.78 3.41 -4.92
C ALA A 805 -62.70 4.33 -4.35
N HIS A 806 -61.48 4.24 -4.86
CA HIS A 806 -60.36 5.08 -4.45
C HIS A 806 -60.65 6.56 -4.71
N ARG A 807 -61.15 6.91 -5.89
CA ARG A 807 -61.52 8.30 -6.24
C ARG A 807 -62.66 8.82 -5.36
N ALA A 808 -63.69 8.00 -5.11
CA ALA A 808 -64.82 8.38 -4.26
C ALA A 808 -64.39 8.65 -2.80
N VAL A 809 -63.54 7.79 -2.24
CA VAL A 809 -62.96 7.97 -0.89
C VAL A 809 -62.07 9.21 -0.86
N GLY A 810 -61.17 9.38 -1.82
CA GLY A 810 -60.27 10.55 -1.91
C GLY A 810 -61.01 11.88 -2.00
N SER A 811 -62.06 11.95 -2.84
CA SER A 811 -62.89 13.15 -2.98
C SER A 811 -63.63 13.52 -1.69
N ARG A 812 -64.10 12.53 -0.92
CA ARG A 812 -64.76 12.77 0.38
C ARG A 812 -63.79 13.27 1.45
N ILE A 813 -62.57 12.74 1.46
CA ILE A 813 -61.52 13.21 2.38
C ILE A 813 -61.16 14.66 2.04
N ALA A 814 -60.89 14.96 0.76
CA ALA A 814 -60.55 16.30 0.30
C ALA A 814 -61.66 17.31 0.67
N GLY A 815 -62.91 17.01 0.33
CA GLY A 815 -64.03 17.89 0.63
C GLY A 815 -64.29 18.10 2.12
N ALA A 816 -63.98 17.13 2.99
CA ALA A 816 -64.06 17.30 4.44
C ALA A 816 -62.95 18.21 4.97
N LEU A 817 -61.73 18.07 4.47
CA LEU A 817 -60.59 18.90 4.85
C LEU A 817 -60.79 20.36 4.41
N ASP A 818 -61.31 20.60 3.20
CA ASP A 818 -61.55 21.95 2.66
C ASP A 818 -62.51 22.78 3.52
N VAL A 819 -63.45 22.13 4.22
CA VAL A 819 -64.43 22.77 5.12
C VAL A 819 -64.07 22.63 6.60
N GLY A 820 -62.89 22.10 6.93
CA GLY A 820 -62.44 21.88 8.30
C GLY A 820 -63.23 20.82 9.08
N GLY A 821 -63.96 19.93 8.39
CA GLY A 821 -64.74 18.84 8.98
C GLY A 821 -63.90 17.57 9.24
N ASP A 822 -64.46 16.63 10.02
CA ASP A 822 -63.80 15.34 10.30
C ASP A 822 -63.84 14.41 9.07
N PRO A 823 -62.69 14.05 8.47
CA PRO A 823 -62.64 13.15 7.30
C PRO A 823 -63.23 11.76 7.59
N LEU A 824 -63.12 11.24 8.82
CA LEU A 824 -63.68 9.94 9.17
C LEU A 824 -65.21 9.96 9.20
N ALA A 825 -65.80 11.04 9.72
CA ALA A 825 -67.25 11.26 9.68
C ALA A 825 -67.76 11.35 8.23
N ALA A 826 -67.01 12.01 7.34
CA ALA A 826 -67.36 12.11 5.92
C ALA A 826 -67.34 10.75 5.18
N LEU A 827 -66.49 9.81 5.62
CA LEU A 827 -66.40 8.46 5.05
C LEU A 827 -67.52 7.52 5.51
N ALA A 828 -68.09 7.71 6.71
CA ALA A 828 -69.13 6.84 7.26
C ALA A 828 -70.36 6.71 6.32
N GLY A 829 -70.70 7.80 5.63
CA GLY A 829 -71.83 7.86 4.70
C GLY A 829 -71.66 7.12 3.37
N LEU A 830 -70.43 6.72 2.99
CA LEU A 830 -70.17 5.96 1.76
C LEU A 830 -70.63 4.50 1.87
N THR A 831 -70.49 3.91 3.06
CA THR A 831 -70.79 2.49 3.30
C THR A 831 -72.22 2.22 3.75
N GLN A 832 -72.96 3.24 4.21
CA GLN A 832 -74.37 3.11 4.60
C GLN A 832 -75.35 3.15 3.42
N ARG A 833 -74.99 3.78 2.29
CA ARG A 833 -75.92 3.98 1.14
C ARG A 833 -76.10 2.76 0.21
N HIS A 834 -75.39 1.65 0.44
CA HIS A 834 -75.38 0.49 -0.47
C HIS A 834 -75.87 -0.81 0.18
N ALA A 835 -76.44 -0.78 1.38
CA ALA A 835 -76.85 -1.96 2.14
C ALA A 835 -78.22 -2.57 1.70
N THR A 836 -78.82 -2.15 0.59
CA THR A 836 -80.19 -2.56 0.22
C THR A 836 -80.33 -3.59 -0.90
N THR A 837 -79.25 -4.18 -1.43
CA THR A 837 -79.40 -5.17 -2.52
C THR A 837 -78.54 -6.43 -2.38
N SER A 838 -79.25 -7.57 -2.34
CA SER A 838 -78.82 -8.96 -2.56
C SER A 838 -78.34 -9.82 -1.37
N ALA A 839 -78.84 -11.06 -1.38
CA ALA A 839 -78.92 -12.04 -0.29
C ALA A 839 -77.59 -12.73 0.10
N PRO A 840 -77.46 -13.28 1.32
CA PRO A 840 -76.22 -13.85 1.83
C PRO A 840 -75.96 -15.26 1.29
N ARG A 841 -74.73 -15.53 0.85
CA ARG A 841 -74.18 -16.90 0.73
C ARG A 841 -73.40 -17.24 2.01
N PRO A 842 -73.51 -18.47 2.55
CA PRO A 842 -72.89 -18.83 3.82
C PRO A 842 -71.38 -19.06 3.64
N GLY A 843 -70.56 -18.42 4.48
CA GLY A 843 -69.14 -18.78 4.64
C GLY A 843 -68.12 -17.65 4.85
N ARG A 844 -68.48 -16.37 5.01
CA ARG A 844 -67.47 -15.30 5.21
C ARG A 844 -67.79 -14.27 6.30
N CYS A 845 -66.68 -13.90 6.95
CA CYS A 845 -66.41 -12.87 7.96
C CYS A 845 -67.51 -11.84 8.21
N VAL A 846 -67.86 -11.73 9.50
CA VAL A 846 -68.88 -10.87 10.10
C VAL A 846 -68.82 -9.43 9.58
N THR A 847 -69.99 -8.95 9.20
CA THR A 847 -70.35 -7.57 8.90
C THR A 847 -69.95 -6.60 10.02
N ALA A 848 -69.04 -5.68 9.75
CA ALA A 848 -68.87 -4.45 10.54
C ALA A 848 -69.86 -3.34 10.09
N ALA A 849 -71.08 -3.71 9.70
CA ALA A 849 -72.07 -2.77 9.14
C ALA A 849 -72.84 -1.97 10.23
N GLY A 850 -72.51 -2.12 11.52
CA GLY A 850 -73.21 -1.45 12.62
C GLY A 850 -72.34 -0.68 13.63
N ARG A 851 -71.01 -0.70 13.51
CA ARG A 851 -70.08 0.06 14.38
C ARG A 851 -69.13 0.83 13.48
N GLY A 852 -69.06 2.16 13.63
CA GLY A 852 -68.33 3.05 12.71
C GLY A 852 -66.88 2.62 12.45
N TRP A 853 -66.34 3.04 11.29
CA TRP A 853 -64.96 2.76 10.87
C TRP A 853 -63.96 3.30 11.91
N SER A 854 -63.22 2.38 12.54
CA SER A 854 -62.14 2.70 13.50
C SER A 854 -60.90 1.86 13.20
N ALA A 855 -59.72 2.36 13.56
CA ALA A 855 -58.47 1.63 13.38
C ALA A 855 -58.51 0.24 14.06
N SER A 856 -59.03 0.16 15.28
CA SER A 856 -59.18 -1.07 16.07
C SER A 856 -60.20 -2.06 15.47
N SER A 857 -61.22 -1.59 14.74
CA SER A 857 -62.11 -2.46 13.94
C SER A 857 -61.47 -2.90 12.62
N SER A 858 -60.67 -2.05 12.00
CA SER A 858 -60.03 -2.28 10.70
C SER A 858 -58.89 -3.29 10.76
N VAL A 859 -58.11 -3.33 11.86
CA VAL A 859 -57.06 -4.35 12.06
C VAL A 859 -57.65 -5.77 12.09
N ARG A 860 -58.87 -5.95 12.62
CA ARG A 860 -59.58 -7.24 12.63
C ARG A 860 -60.05 -7.69 11.24
N LEU A 861 -60.04 -6.81 10.24
CA LEU A 861 -60.46 -7.09 8.85
C LEU A 861 -59.29 -7.49 7.94
N LEU A 862 -58.09 -7.74 8.47
CA LEU A 862 -56.89 -8.14 7.71
C LEU A 862 -56.55 -9.64 7.89
N PRO A 863 -57.30 -10.58 7.28
CA PRO A 863 -57.17 -12.02 7.56
C PRO A 863 -56.04 -12.75 6.81
N SER A 864 -55.33 -12.10 5.88
CA SER A 864 -54.29 -12.76 5.05
C SER A 864 -52.87 -12.51 5.58
N CYS A 865 -52.07 -13.59 5.67
CA CYS A 865 -50.62 -13.59 5.84
C CYS A 865 -50.07 -12.64 6.94
N GLY A 866 -50.51 -12.81 8.20
CA GLY A 866 -49.88 -12.17 9.36
C GLY A 866 -50.45 -10.79 9.79
N GLY A 867 -51.50 -10.28 9.15
CA GLY A 867 -52.00 -8.92 9.38
C GLY A 867 -52.91 -8.69 10.61
N ALA A 868 -53.36 -9.73 11.34
CA ALA A 868 -54.35 -9.59 12.43
C ALA A 868 -53.99 -10.39 13.70
N PRO A 869 -54.38 -9.94 14.92
CA PRO A 869 -54.11 -10.62 16.20
C PRO A 869 -54.46 -12.12 16.24
N THR A 870 -55.49 -12.54 15.51
CA THR A 870 -55.92 -13.96 15.41
C THR A 870 -54.99 -14.84 14.57
N SER A 871 -54.17 -14.25 13.69
CA SER A 871 -53.13 -14.98 12.95
C SER A 871 -51.88 -15.27 13.78
N PHE A 872 -51.76 -14.71 14.99
CA PHE A 872 -50.62 -14.91 15.90
C PHE A 872 -50.84 -16.07 16.90
N THR A 873 -52.08 -16.40 17.25
CA THR A 873 -52.40 -17.43 18.27
C THR A 873 -52.75 -18.80 17.68
N GLY A 874 -53.05 -18.88 16.39
CA GLY A 874 -53.44 -20.11 15.69
C GLY A 874 -52.26 -20.84 15.05
N GLY A 875 -51.37 -21.44 15.85
CA GLY A 875 -50.19 -22.14 15.32
C GLY A 875 -49.49 -23.10 16.28
N ALA A 876 -50.18 -23.61 17.31
CA ALA A 876 -49.67 -24.65 18.19
C ALA A 876 -50.60 -25.88 18.13
N ARG A 877 -50.55 -26.63 17.03
CA ARG A 877 -51.00 -28.03 17.01
C ARG A 877 -49.94 -28.90 16.33
N SER A 878 -49.16 -29.53 17.20
CA SER A 878 -48.55 -30.86 17.05
C SER A 878 -48.09 -31.27 15.65
N GLY A 879 -46.80 -31.06 15.39
CA GLY A 879 -46.03 -31.80 14.41
C GLY A 879 -44.58 -31.88 14.89
N ALA A 880 -44.29 -32.82 15.78
CA ALA A 880 -42.93 -33.09 16.24
C ALA A 880 -41.97 -33.29 15.05
N PRO A 881 -40.71 -32.84 15.12
CA PRO A 881 -39.72 -33.22 14.13
C PRO A 881 -39.40 -34.70 14.34
N ARG A 882 -39.93 -35.57 13.47
CA ARG A 882 -39.48 -36.96 13.39
C ARG A 882 -38.04 -36.94 12.91
N SER A 883 -37.17 -37.51 13.75
CA SER A 883 -35.88 -38.13 13.45
C SER A 883 -35.52 -38.20 11.96
N ALA A 884 -34.45 -37.51 11.57
CA ALA A 884 -33.74 -37.73 10.32
C ALA A 884 -33.06 -39.12 10.37
N GLY A 885 -33.83 -40.15 10.05
CA GLY A 885 -33.35 -41.50 9.77
C GLY A 885 -33.46 -41.78 8.29
N ALA A 886 -32.30 -41.91 7.63
CA ALA A 886 -32.04 -42.65 6.39
C ALA A 886 -33.14 -42.62 5.31
N ALA A 887 -33.09 -41.61 4.42
CA ALA A 887 -33.73 -41.68 3.11
C ALA A 887 -32.67 -41.95 2.02
N ARG A 888 -32.73 -43.18 1.49
CA ARG A 888 -32.10 -43.65 0.25
C ARG A 888 -32.03 -42.54 -0.81
N ARG A 889 -30.82 -42.35 -1.36
CA ARG A 889 -30.56 -41.60 -2.59
C ARG A 889 -31.41 -42.16 -3.73
N SER A 890 -32.54 -41.53 -4.01
CA SER A 890 -33.27 -41.69 -5.26
C SER A 890 -32.57 -40.87 -6.35
N ARG A 891 -32.09 -41.56 -7.38
CA ARG A 891 -31.58 -40.95 -8.62
C ARG A 891 -32.59 -39.92 -9.16
N PRO A 892 -32.15 -38.75 -9.65
CA PRO A 892 -33.05 -37.86 -10.34
C PRO A 892 -33.47 -38.52 -11.65
N ARG A 893 -34.79 -38.50 -11.91
CA ARG A 893 -35.38 -38.88 -13.18
C ARG A 893 -34.73 -38.07 -14.30
N SER A 894 -34.37 -38.79 -15.35
CA SER A 894 -33.92 -38.30 -16.65
C SER A 894 -34.65 -37.02 -17.05
N ARG A 895 -33.94 -35.89 -16.93
CA ARG A 895 -34.19 -34.75 -17.80
C ARG A 895 -34.00 -35.25 -19.22
N GLU A 896 -35.02 -35.07 -20.04
CA GLU A 896 -34.94 -35.19 -21.49
C GLU A 896 -33.66 -34.50 -21.95
N VAL A 897 -32.75 -35.31 -22.48
CA VAL A 897 -31.61 -34.84 -23.24
C VAL A 897 -32.20 -34.21 -24.49
N LEU A 898 -32.24 -32.89 -24.53
CA LEU A 898 -32.35 -32.16 -25.79
C LEU A 898 -31.08 -32.45 -26.58
N THR A 899 -31.16 -33.45 -27.45
CA THR A 899 -30.15 -33.80 -28.43
C THR A 899 -30.16 -32.79 -29.58
N ARG A 900 -29.19 -31.85 -29.54
CA ARG A 900 -28.51 -31.13 -30.64
C ARG A 900 -27.66 -30.05 -29.95
N GLU A 901 -26.36 -30.19 -29.71
CA GLU A 901 -25.23 -30.19 -30.67
C GLU A 901 -25.28 -29.09 -31.74
N ASP A 902 -25.79 -27.89 -31.39
CA ASP A 902 -25.42 -26.67 -32.12
C ASP A 902 -24.77 -25.66 -31.15
N PRO A 903 -23.58 -25.12 -31.46
CA PRO A 903 -22.90 -24.13 -30.63
C PRO A 903 -23.75 -22.84 -30.48
N MET A 904 -23.68 -22.21 -29.31
CA MET A 904 -24.38 -20.94 -29.05
C MET A 904 -23.84 -19.82 -29.94
N ILE A 905 -24.73 -19.10 -30.62
CA ILE A 905 -24.41 -17.91 -31.42
C ILE A 905 -24.30 -16.71 -30.47
N ASP A 906 -23.06 -16.32 -30.11
CA ASP A 906 -22.80 -15.27 -29.13
C ASP A 906 -22.52 -13.92 -29.79
N MET A 907 -23.51 -13.04 -29.83
CA MET A 907 -23.46 -11.68 -30.39
C MET A 907 -23.46 -10.60 -29.31
N LEU A 908 -23.08 -10.95 -28.07
CA LEU A 908 -23.13 -10.04 -26.92
C LEU A 908 -22.15 -8.87 -27.04
N SER A 909 -20.93 -9.16 -27.46
CA SER A 909 -19.80 -8.24 -27.58
C SER A 909 -18.69 -8.90 -28.40
N ASP A 910 -17.89 -8.11 -29.12
CA ASP A 910 -16.67 -8.63 -29.79
C ASP A 910 -15.51 -8.91 -28.82
N THR A 911 -15.68 -8.62 -27.52
CA THR A 911 -14.75 -9.04 -26.45
C THR A 911 -14.90 -10.52 -26.06
N VAL A 912 -15.91 -11.23 -26.57
CA VAL A 912 -16.08 -12.68 -26.35
C VAL A 912 -15.26 -13.51 -27.34
N THR A 913 -14.64 -12.84 -28.32
CA THR A 913 -13.77 -13.47 -29.32
C THR A 913 -12.64 -14.23 -28.65
N GLN A 914 -12.32 -15.41 -29.19
CA GLN A 914 -11.20 -16.21 -28.71
C GLN A 914 -9.98 -16.03 -29.61
N PRO A 915 -8.75 -16.34 -29.16
CA PRO A 915 -7.58 -16.30 -30.04
C PRO A 915 -7.68 -17.29 -31.20
N THR A 916 -7.21 -16.92 -32.39
CA THR A 916 -7.12 -17.86 -33.53
C THR A 916 -6.05 -18.94 -33.27
N ALA A 917 -6.05 -20.03 -34.05
CA ALA A 917 -4.99 -21.04 -33.95
C ALA A 917 -3.60 -20.44 -34.19
N ALA A 918 -3.47 -19.53 -35.15
CA ALA A 918 -2.22 -18.81 -35.42
C ALA A 918 -1.77 -17.95 -34.24
N MET A 919 -2.70 -17.29 -33.53
CA MET A 919 -2.38 -16.55 -32.30
C MET A 919 -1.91 -17.48 -31.20
N ARG A 920 -2.61 -18.61 -30.98
CA ARG A 920 -2.20 -19.58 -29.94
C ARG A 920 -0.81 -20.12 -30.20
N GLN A 921 -0.48 -20.40 -31.46
CA GLN A 921 0.86 -20.84 -31.86
C GLN A 921 1.90 -19.72 -31.65
N ALA A 922 1.61 -18.50 -32.08
CA ALA A 922 2.52 -17.36 -31.89
C ALA A 922 2.82 -17.08 -30.41
N MET A 923 1.82 -17.22 -29.54
CA MET A 923 2.01 -17.10 -28.08
C MET A 923 2.90 -18.21 -27.52
N PHE A 924 2.74 -19.43 -28.03
CA PHE A 924 3.55 -20.57 -27.61
C PHE A 924 5.03 -20.40 -28.03
N ASP A 925 5.27 -19.84 -29.23
CA ASP A 925 6.62 -19.66 -29.79
C ASP A 925 7.28 -18.31 -29.45
N ALA A 926 6.66 -17.49 -28.60
CA ALA A 926 7.08 -16.10 -28.39
C ALA A 926 8.46 -15.98 -27.71
N GLU A 927 9.33 -15.11 -28.25
CA GLU A 927 10.56 -14.68 -27.59
C GLU A 927 10.22 -13.64 -26.50
N VAL A 928 10.68 -13.88 -25.27
CA VAL A 928 10.28 -13.08 -24.10
C VAL A 928 11.47 -12.48 -23.38
N GLY A 929 11.26 -11.31 -22.80
CA GLY A 929 12.23 -10.63 -21.92
C GLY A 929 11.50 -9.82 -20.86
N ASP A 930 12.18 -8.87 -20.22
CA ASP A 930 11.52 -8.00 -19.25
C ASP A 930 11.04 -6.70 -19.89
N ALA A 931 9.73 -6.64 -20.18
CA ALA A 931 9.10 -5.48 -20.81
C ALA A 931 9.14 -4.20 -19.95
N CYS A 932 9.39 -4.30 -18.63
CA CYS A 932 9.60 -3.10 -17.79
C CYS A 932 10.99 -2.50 -17.95
N TYR A 933 12.00 -3.31 -18.30
CA TYR A 933 13.37 -2.85 -18.57
C TYR A 933 13.61 -2.53 -20.06
N GLY A 934 12.61 -2.76 -20.92
CA GLY A 934 12.73 -2.59 -22.36
C GLY A 934 13.48 -3.74 -23.05
N GLU A 935 13.61 -4.88 -22.37
CA GLU A 935 14.39 -6.04 -22.83
C GLU A 935 13.52 -7.11 -23.49
N ASP A 936 12.20 -6.90 -23.63
CA ASP A 936 11.30 -7.85 -24.29
C ASP A 936 11.20 -7.54 -25.80
N PRO A 937 11.79 -8.39 -26.67
CA PRO A 937 11.90 -8.11 -28.11
C PRO A 937 10.53 -8.19 -28.79
N THR A 938 9.65 -9.07 -28.34
CA THR A 938 8.32 -9.24 -28.95
C THR A 938 7.38 -8.09 -28.59
N VAL A 939 7.44 -7.59 -27.35
CA VAL A 939 6.73 -6.35 -26.97
C VAL A 939 7.23 -5.17 -27.80
N THR A 940 8.54 -5.01 -27.94
CA THR A 940 9.15 -3.92 -28.71
C THR A 940 8.70 -3.97 -30.18
N ARG A 941 8.63 -5.16 -30.77
CA ARG A 941 8.13 -5.36 -32.13
C ARG A 941 6.66 -4.98 -32.29
N LEU A 942 5.80 -5.36 -31.33
CA LEU A 942 4.39 -4.96 -31.36
C LEU A 942 4.21 -3.44 -31.22
N GLU A 943 4.94 -2.81 -30.29
CA GLU A 943 4.91 -1.37 -30.09
C GLU A 943 5.35 -0.62 -31.37
N ALA A 944 6.43 -1.06 -32.02
CA ALA A 944 6.89 -0.50 -33.30
C ALA A 944 5.85 -0.67 -34.42
N LEU A 945 5.28 -1.87 -34.57
CA LEU A 945 4.26 -2.14 -35.58
C LEU A 945 3.01 -1.26 -35.39
N ALA A 946 2.54 -1.11 -34.15
CA ALA A 946 1.39 -0.27 -33.84
C ALA A 946 1.67 1.22 -34.14
N ALA A 947 2.86 1.71 -33.78
CA ALA A 947 3.28 3.09 -34.08
C ALA A 947 3.32 3.35 -35.60
N GLU A 948 3.90 2.42 -36.37
CA GLU A 948 3.98 2.49 -37.83
C GLU A 948 2.58 2.52 -38.47
N MET A 949 1.69 1.60 -38.10
CA MET A 949 0.34 1.50 -38.67
C MET A 949 -0.52 2.75 -38.45
N LEU A 950 -0.28 3.50 -37.37
CA LEU A 950 -1.00 4.74 -37.05
C LEU A 950 -0.24 6.00 -37.47
N GLY A 951 0.98 5.88 -38.00
CA GLY A 951 1.83 7.03 -38.33
C GLY A 951 2.17 7.88 -37.09
N LYS A 952 2.45 7.23 -35.95
CA LYS A 952 2.87 7.88 -34.70
C LYS A 952 4.33 7.54 -34.38
N GLU A 953 4.96 8.33 -33.52
CA GLU A 953 6.40 8.19 -33.23
C GLU A 953 6.72 6.97 -32.37
N ASP A 954 5.80 6.59 -31.49
CA ASP A 954 5.97 5.49 -30.55
C ASP A 954 4.63 4.93 -30.07
N ALA A 955 4.66 3.76 -29.41
CA ALA A 955 3.51 3.13 -28.81
C ALA A 955 3.84 2.41 -27.48
N ALA A 956 2.80 2.12 -26.70
CA ALA A 956 2.88 1.31 -25.49
C ALA A 956 1.79 0.24 -25.46
N LEU A 957 2.18 -1.00 -25.17
CA LEU A 957 1.24 -2.08 -24.83
C LEU A 957 0.69 -1.87 -23.41
N VAL A 958 -0.63 -1.91 -23.25
CA VAL A 958 -1.33 -1.82 -21.96
C VAL A 958 -2.30 -3.00 -21.79
N CYS A 959 -2.72 -3.27 -20.55
CA CYS A 959 -3.49 -4.47 -20.22
C CYS A 959 -4.94 -4.44 -20.75
N SER A 960 -5.51 -3.24 -20.94
CA SER A 960 -6.90 -3.05 -21.40
C SER A 960 -7.10 -1.66 -22.02
N GLY A 961 -8.22 -1.48 -22.73
CA GLY A 961 -8.63 -0.17 -23.27
C GLY A 961 -8.81 0.88 -22.17
N THR A 962 -9.45 0.51 -21.06
CA THR A 962 -9.62 1.38 -19.88
C THR A 962 -8.28 1.82 -19.29
N GLN A 963 -7.29 0.93 -19.18
CA GLN A 963 -5.94 1.34 -18.76
C GLN A 963 -5.29 2.26 -19.81
N GLY A 964 -5.50 2.00 -21.10
CA GLY A 964 -5.00 2.83 -22.19
C GLY A 964 -5.53 4.26 -22.16
N ASN A 965 -6.85 4.42 -22.09
CA ASN A 965 -7.51 5.72 -21.99
C ASN A 965 -7.07 6.44 -20.70
N LEU A 966 -7.10 5.76 -19.54
CA LEU A 966 -6.66 6.36 -18.28
C LEU A 966 -5.19 6.82 -18.33
N THR A 967 -4.27 5.98 -18.79
CA THR A 967 -2.84 6.36 -18.87
C THR A 967 -2.59 7.49 -19.87
N ALA A 968 -3.34 7.52 -20.98
CA ALA A 968 -3.27 8.62 -21.95
C ALA A 968 -3.76 9.94 -21.35
N LEU A 969 -4.89 9.93 -20.65
CA LEU A 969 -5.41 11.13 -20.00
C LEU A 969 -4.50 11.65 -18.88
N LEU A 970 -3.92 10.75 -18.07
CA LEU A 970 -2.93 11.13 -17.05
C LEU A 970 -1.65 11.71 -17.67
N ALA A 971 -1.28 11.26 -18.87
CA ALA A 971 -0.11 11.75 -19.60
C ALA A 971 -0.35 13.12 -20.24
N HIS A 972 -1.59 13.44 -20.63
CA HIS A 972 -1.97 14.75 -21.15
C HIS A 972 -2.29 15.77 -20.06
N CYS A 973 -2.98 15.35 -19.01
CA CYS A 973 -3.61 16.26 -18.06
C CYS A 973 -3.06 16.14 -16.64
N PRO A 974 -2.66 17.25 -16.00
CA PRO A 974 -2.43 17.30 -14.56
C PRO A 974 -3.74 17.11 -13.80
N ARG A 975 -3.65 16.63 -12.55
CA ARG A 975 -4.81 16.58 -11.64
C ARG A 975 -5.48 17.96 -11.53
N GLY A 976 -6.80 18.00 -11.37
CA GLY A 976 -7.57 19.23 -11.28
C GLY A 976 -7.90 19.90 -12.62
N HIS A 977 -7.57 19.28 -13.75
CA HIS A 977 -7.97 19.75 -15.09
C HIS A 977 -9.25 19.06 -15.57
N GLU A 978 -9.93 19.71 -16.51
CA GLU A 978 -11.11 19.18 -17.20
C GLU A 978 -10.73 18.35 -18.43
N VAL A 979 -11.39 17.21 -18.59
CA VAL A 979 -11.40 16.38 -19.79
C VAL A 979 -12.73 16.64 -20.50
N ILE A 980 -12.67 17.21 -21.71
CA ILE A 980 -13.85 17.54 -22.50
C ILE A 980 -14.14 16.37 -23.45
N LEU A 981 -15.33 15.79 -23.35
CA LEU A 981 -15.71 14.56 -24.07
C LEU A 981 -17.23 14.49 -24.30
N GLY A 982 -17.68 13.55 -25.14
CA GLY A 982 -19.09 13.28 -25.35
C GLY A 982 -19.76 12.56 -24.16
N ASP A 983 -21.00 12.93 -23.85
CA ASP A 983 -21.84 12.37 -22.78
C ASP A 983 -22.32 10.92 -23.02
N ARG A 984 -22.01 10.34 -24.18
CA ARG A 984 -22.32 8.94 -24.54
C ARG A 984 -21.08 8.10 -24.84
N THR A 985 -19.89 8.61 -24.53
CA THR A 985 -18.63 7.91 -24.83
C THR A 985 -18.37 6.73 -23.88
N ASP A 986 -17.59 5.75 -24.34
CA ASP A 986 -17.18 4.60 -23.49
C ASP A 986 -16.47 5.08 -22.21
N LEU A 987 -15.65 6.13 -22.32
CA LEU A 987 -14.94 6.75 -21.20
C LEU A 987 -15.87 7.37 -20.15
N TYR A 988 -17.00 7.96 -20.57
CA TYR A 988 -17.99 8.53 -19.66
C TYR A 988 -18.87 7.45 -18.98
N ASP A 989 -19.29 6.42 -19.73
CA ASP A 989 -20.31 5.48 -19.26
C ASP A 989 -19.80 4.12 -18.76
N PHE A 990 -18.64 3.65 -19.23
CA PHE A 990 -18.20 2.26 -19.07
C PHE A 990 -16.82 2.07 -18.44
N GLU A 991 -16.15 3.15 -18.03
CA GLU A 991 -14.81 3.10 -17.40
C GLU A 991 -14.81 3.34 -15.87
N ALA A 992 -15.96 3.11 -15.24
CA ALA A 992 -16.16 3.15 -13.78
C ALA A 992 -15.68 4.46 -13.10
N GLY A 993 -15.71 5.58 -13.84
CA GLY A 993 -15.24 6.89 -13.34
C GLY A 993 -13.75 6.92 -13.01
N SER A 994 -12.94 6.00 -13.55
CA SER A 994 -11.52 5.83 -13.21
C SER A 994 -10.71 7.12 -13.41
N VAL A 995 -11.03 7.90 -14.43
CA VAL A 995 -10.43 9.22 -14.72
C VAL A 995 -10.56 10.19 -13.56
N SER A 996 -11.72 10.21 -12.90
CA SER A 996 -11.96 11.08 -11.73
C SER A 996 -11.37 10.51 -10.45
N VAL A 997 -11.55 9.22 -10.19
CA VAL A 997 -11.10 8.59 -8.94
C VAL A 997 -9.57 8.48 -8.87
N VAL A 998 -8.95 8.04 -9.97
CA VAL A 998 -7.50 7.78 -10.03
C VAL A 998 -6.74 9.03 -10.50
N GLY A 999 -7.24 9.70 -11.53
CA GLY A 999 -6.59 10.89 -12.08
C GLY A 999 -6.88 12.19 -11.35
N GLY A 1000 -7.94 12.27 -10.55
CA GLY A 1000 -8.41 13.55 -10.01
C GLY A 1000 -8.74 14.55 -11.14
N LEU A 1001 -9.19 14.04 -12.29
CA LEU A 1001 -9.60 14.83 -13.44
C LEU A 1001 -11.12 14.98 -13.44
N VAL A 1002 -11.60 16.16 -13.85
CA VAL A 1002 -13.03 16.46 -13.91
C VAL A 1002 -13.52 16.16 -15.33
N LEU A 1003 -14.59 15.38 -15.47
CA LEU A 1003 -15.21 15.14 -16.76
C LEU A 1003 -16.17 16.31 -17.08
N HIS A 1004 -16.02 16.90 -18.27
CA HIS A 1004 -16.91 17.93 -18.79
C HIS A 1004 -17.64 17.36 -20.02
N PRO A 1005 -18.82 16.73 -19.81
CA PRO A 1005 -19.57 16.11 -20.90
C PRO A 1005 -20.22 17.15 -21.80
N VAL A 1006 -20.12 16.93 -23.11
CA VAL A 1006 -20.81 17.66 -24.18
C VAL A 1006 -21.81 16.73 -24.85
N ALA A 1007 -22.97 17.26 -25.22
CA ALA A 1007 -24.04 16.46 -25.82
C ALA A 1007 -23.58 15.81 -27.14
N THR A 1008 -23.68 14.47 -27.18
CA THR A 1008 -23.33 13.66 -28.35
C THR A 1008 -24.46 13.69 -29.38
N GLN A 1009 -24.13 14.03 -30.62
CA GLN A 1009 -25.09 14.05 -31.73
C GLN A 1009 -25.41 12.65 -32.25
N SER A 1010 -26.53 12.53 -32.98
CA SER A 1010 -27.01 11.24 -33.51
C SER A 1010 -26.03 10.53 -34.46
N ASP A 1011 -25.09 11.26 -35.05
CA ASP A 1011 -24.03 10.77 -35.93
C ASP A 1011 -22.70 10.51 -35.19
N GLY A 1012 -22.68 10.65 -33.86
CA GLY A 1012 -21.49 10.50 -33.02
C GLY A 1012 -20.63 11.76 -32.90
N THR A 1013 -20.92 12.83 -33.64
CA THR A 1013 -20.16 14.09 -33.54
C THR A 1013 -20.54 14.89 -32.30
N LEU A 1014 -19.67 15.82 -31.90
CA LEU A 1014 -19.95 16.87 -30.92
C LEU A 1014 -20.08 18.21 -31.65
N ALA A 1015 -21.13 18.98 -31.37
CA ALA A 1015 -21.31 20.27 -32.03
C ALA A 1015 -20.11 21.20 -31.73
N LEU A 1016 -19.51 21.78 -32.77
CA LEU A 1016 -18.32 22.65 -32.60
C LEU A 1016 -18.62 23.89 -31.75
N THR A 1017 -19.87 24.37 -31.76
CA THR A 1017 -20.35 25.46 -30.89
C THR A 1017 -20.27 25.06 -29.43
N ASP A 1018 -20.68 23.84 -29.11
CA ASP A 1018 -20.79 23.36 -27.73
C ASP A 1018 -19.40 22.96 -27.21
N LEU A 1019 -18.55 22.38 -28.07
CA LEU A 1019 -17.13 22.18 -27.76
C LEU A 1019 -16.44 23.51 -27.45
N ARG A 1020 -16.67 24.55 -28.26
CA ARG A 1020 -16.09 25.87 -28.01
C ARG A 1020 -16.62 26.47 -26.70
N ALA A 1021 -17.90 26.30 -26.38
CA ALA A 1021 -18.49 26.76 -25.13
C ALA A 1021 -17.99 25.99 -23.90
N ALA A 1022 -17.63 24.72 -24.05
CA ALA A 1022 -17.08 23.89 -22.99
C ALA A 1022 -15.63 24.27 -22.63
N ILE A 1023 -14.87 24.86 -23.57
CA ILE A 1023 -13.52 25.36 -23.31
C ILE A 1023 -13.61 26.69 -22.56
N ARG A 1024 -13.45 26.63 -21.23
CA ARG A 1024 -13.47 27.80 -20.35
C ARG A 1024 -12.16 28.57 -20.39
N ASP A 1025 -12.22 29.85 -20.00
CA ASP A 1025 -11.02 30.70 -19.91
C ASP A 1025 -10.03 30.14 -18.89
N ARG A 1026 -8.77 29.95 -19.32
CA ARG A 1026 -7.68 29.45 -18.46
C ARG A 1026 -7.31 30.43 -17.34
N LEU A 1027 -7.67 31.71 -17.47
CA LEU A 1027 -7.42 32.74 -16.46
C LEU A 1027 -8.52 32.83 -15.39
N ASP A 1028 -9.67 32.20 -15.60
CA ASP A 1028 -10.75 32.17 -14.61
C ASP A 1028 -10.43 31.16 -13.50
N HIS A 1029 -9.98 31.68 -12.35
CA HIS A 1029 -9.63 30.88 -11.18
C HIS A 1029 -10.83 30.16 -10.52
N GLN A 1030 -12.07 30.42 -10.96
CA GLN A 1030 -13.27 29.73 -10.47
C GLN A 1030 -13.50 28.39 -11.18
N CYS A 1031 -12.84 28.17 -12.31
CA CYS A 1031 -13.04 27.01 -13.17
C CYS A 1031 -11.80 26.12 -13.23
N ALA A 1032 -12.02 24.81 -13.39
CA ALA A 1032 -10.92 23.90 -13.70
C ALA A 1032 -10.48 24.09 -15.17
N PRO A 1033 -9.17 24.24 -15.45
CA PRO A 1033 -8.68 24.49 -16.80
C PRO A 1033 -8.86 23.27 -17.71
N ALA A 1034 -9.21 23.51 -18.97
CA ALA A 1034 -9.28 22.45 -19.99
C ALA A 1034 -7.90 21.83 -20.24
N GLY A 1035 -7.82 20.49 -20.13
CA GLY A 1035 -6.59 19.73 -20.26
C GLY A 1035 -6.47 18.90 -21.54
N VAL A 1036 -7.58 18.35 -22.05
CA VAL A 1036 -7.61 17.48 -23.25
C VAL A 1036 -9.03 17.38 -23.83
N LEU A 1037 -9.11 17.26 -25.15
CA LEU A 1037 -10.34 16.93 -25.88
C LEU A 1037 -10.32 15.45 -26.27
N VAL A 1038 -11.41 14.73 -25.98
CA VAL A 1038 -11.54 13.30 -26.28
C VAL A 1038 -12.60 13.07 -27.34
N LEU A 1039 -12.23 12.31 -28.37
CA LEU A 1039 -13.14 11.80 -29.40
C LEU A 1039 -13.19 10.28 -29.34
N GLU A 1040 -14.31 9.67 -29.70
CA GLU A 1040 -14.47 8.21 -29.84
C GLU A 1040 -14.72 7.86 -31.31
N ASN A 1041 -13.92 6.96 -31.90
CA ASN A 1041 -14.09 6.56 -33.30
C ASN A 1041 -13.73 5.08 -33.57
N PRO A 1042 -14.67 4.23 -34.01
CA PRO A 1042 -16.09 4.52 -34.21
C PRO A 1042 -16.84 4.66 -32.88
N HIS A 1043 -17.86 5.51 -32.85
CA HIS A 1043 -18.66 5.78 -31.66
C HIS A 1043 -19.62 4.63 -31.36
N CYS A 1044 -19.36 3.90 -30.28
CA CYS A 1044 -20.02 2.64 -29.91
C CYS A 1044 -21.51 2.83 -29.63
N GLN A 1045 -21.87 3.72 -28.71
CA GLN A 1045 -23.27 3.94 -28.33
C GLN A 1045 -24.14 4.52 -29.45
N MET A 1046 -23.55 5.22 -30.42
CA MET A 1046 -24.27 5.82 -31.54
C MET A 1046 -24.46 4.89 -32.74
N GLY A 1047 -24.18 3.60 -32.57
CA GLY A 1047 -24.38 2.61 -33.63
C GLY A 1047 -23.09 2.07 -34.24
N GLY A 1048 -21.94 2.31 -33.61
CA GLY A 1048 -20.64 2.08 -34.24
C GLY A 1048 -20.38 3.04 -35.41
N ARG A 1049 -20.81 4.31 -35.26
CA ARG A 1049 -20.69 5.36 -36.28
C ARG A 1049 -19.26 5.80 -36.46
N VAL A 1050 -18.82 5.96 -37.70
CA VAL A 1050 -17.50 6.48 -38.02
C VAL A 1050 -17.54 8.00 -38.11
N LEU A 1051 -16.69 8.68 -37.33
CA LEU A 1051 -16.60 10.14 -37.40
C LEU A 1051 -16.04 10.58 -38.76
N PRO A 1052 -16.68 11.54 -39.45
CA PRO A 1052 -16.15 12.07 -40.71
C PRO A 1052 -14.79 12.74 -40.51
N SER A 1053 -13.78 12.42 -41.34
CA SER A 1053 -12.45 13.02 -41.18
C SER A 1053 -12.42 14.54 -41.39
N GLU A 1054 -13.39 15.11 -42.10
CA GLU A 1054 -13.54 16.58 -42.16
C GLU A 1054 -13.96 17.18 -40.82
N TYR A 1055 -14.83 16.49 -40.09
CA TYR A 1055 -15.24 16.90 -38.75
C TYR A 1055 -14.05 16.84 -37.77
N VAL A 1056 -13.29 15.75 -37.78
CA VAL A 1056 -12.09 15.61 -36.92
C VAL A 1056 -11.07 16.73 -37.19
N ARG A 1057 -10.86 17.10 -38.47
CA ARG A 1057 -10.02 18.26 -38.84
C ARG A 1057 -10.53 19.58 -38.26
N LYS A 1058 -11.85 19.80 -38.24
CA LYS A 1058 -12.43 21.01 -37.63
C LYS A 1058 -12.23 21.02 -36.11
N VAL A 1059 -12.32 19.87 -35.44
CA VAL A 1059 -12.01 19.75 -34.00
C VAL A 1059 -10.52 20.01 -33.74
N ARG A 1060 -9.61 19.52 -34.60
CA ARG A 1060 -8.18 19.84 -34.54
C ARG A 1060 -7.91 21.33 -34.64
N SER A 1061 -8.51 22.02 -35.61
CA SER A 1061 -8.38 23.48 -35.71
C SER A 1061 -8.84 24.20 -34.43
N LEU A 1062 -9.98 23.80 -33.86
CA LEU A 1062 -10.46 24.36 -32.58
C LEU A 1062 -9.52 24.06 -31.40
N ALA A 1063 -8.95 22.86 -31.36
CA ALA A 1063 -8.02 22.45 -30.32
C ALA A 1063 -6.68 23.22 -30.42
N ASP A 1064 -6.21 23.51 -31.64
CA ASP A 1064 -5.02 24.33 -31.89
C ASP A 1064 -5.22 25.79 -31.46
N GLU A 1065 -6.40 26.37 -31.72
CA GLU A 1065 -6.76 27.72 -31.25
C GLU A 1065 -6.59 27.87 -29.73
N HIS A 1066 -6.81 26.79 -28.96
CA HIS A 1066 -6.79 26.79 -27.49
C HIS A 1066 -5.57 26.05 -26.89
N GLY A 1067 -4.66 25.54 -27.72
CA GLY A 1067 -3.49 24.77 -27.28
C GLY A 1067 -3.88 23.54 -26.45
N LEU A 1068 -4.85 22.76 -26.94
CA LEU A 1068 -5.33 21.52 -26.31
C LEU A 1068 -4.91 20.28 -27.12
N PRO A 1069 -4.45 19.21 -26.46
CA PRO A 1069 -4.24 17.93 -27.13
C PRO A 1069 -5.57 17.24 -27.44
N ILE A 1070 -5.57 16.42 -28.49
CA ILE A 1070 -6.68 15.52 -28.83
C ILE A 1070 -6.29 14.08 -28.54
N HIS A 1071 -7.09 13.41 -27.71
CA HIS A 1071 -7.03 11.97 -27.51
C HIS A 1071 -8.17 11.28 -28.26
N LEU A 1072 -7.83 10.26 -29.06
CA LEU A 1072 -8.80 9.44 -29.76
C LEU A 1072 -8.95 8.10 -29.05
N ASP A 1073 -10.11 7.87 -28.43
CA ASP A 1073 -10.55 6.52 -28.08
C ASP A 1073 -10.96 5.80 -29.38
N GLY A 1074 -10.00 5.06 -29.91
CA GLY A 1074 -10.11 4.26 -31.11
C GLY A 1074 -10.24 2.78 -30.78
N ALA A 1075 -10.96 2.39 -29.72
CA ALA A 1075 -11.01 0.99 -29.31
C ALA A 1075 -11.35 0.01 -30.44
N ARG A 1076 -12.08 0.47 -31.48
CA ARG A 1076 -12.37 -0.27 -32.73
C ARG A 1076 -11.91 0.48 -33.99
N LEU A 1077 -10.83 1.24 -33.91
CA LEU A 1077 -10.32 2.09 -35.01
C LEU A 1077 -10.19 1.35 -36.34
N PHE A 1078 -9.75 0.10 -36.33
CA PHE A 1078 -9.62 -0.71 -37.54
C PHE A 1078 -10.97 -1.05 -38.20
N ASN A 1079 -12.07 -1.11 -37.44
CA ASN A 1079 -13.41 -1.18 -38.03
C ASN A 1079 -13.73 0.12 -38.78
N ALA A 1080 -13.38 1.29 -38.23
CA ALA A 1080 -13.57 2.57 -38.92
C ALA A 1080 -12.70 2.69 -40.19
N ALA A 1081 -11.45 2.20 -40.13
CA ALA A 1081 -10.54 2.16 -41.27
C ALA A 1081 -11.13 1.34 -42.43
N VAL A 1082 -11.56 0.11 -42.14
CA VAL A 1082 -12.19 -0.78 -43.13
C VAL A 1082 -13.51 -0.20 -43.65
N ALA A 1083 -14.37 0.33 -42.78
CA ALA A 1083 -15.66 0.91 -43.18
C ALA A 1083 -15.52 2.12 -44.11
N THR A 1084 -14.44 2.89 -43.97
CA THR A 1084 -14.19 4.09 -44.79
C THR A 1084 -13.27 3.85 -45.99
N GLY A 1085 -12.66 2.65 -46.08
CA GLY A 1085 -11.61 2.35 -47.06
C GLY A 1085 -10.36 3.21 -46.89
N ARG A 1086 -10.10 3.73 -45.68
CA ARG A 1086 -8.93 4.57 -45.35
C ARG A 1086 -7.99 3.83 -44.44
N SER A 1087 -6.71 4.21 -44.46
CA SER A 1087 -5.74 3.68 -43.51
C SER A 1087 -6.02 4.15 -42.09
N ALA A 1088 -5.61 3.36 -41.09
CA ALA A 1088 -5.73 3.75 -39.70
C ALA A 1088 -4.89 5.01 -39.37
N ALA A 1089 -3.74 5.19 -40.04
CA ALA A 1089 -2.93 6.41 -39.98
C ALA A 1089 -3.68 7.67 -40.47
N GLU A 1090 -4.49 7.57 -41.53
CA GLU A 1090 -5.30 8.69 -42.01
C GLU A 1090 -6.38 9.10 -41.01
N LEU A 1091 -7.02 8.13 -40.34
CA LEU A 1091 -8.03 8.40 -39.32
C LEU A 1091 -7.41 8.93 -38.01
N ALA A 1092 -6.20 8.50 -37.69
CA ALA A 1092 -5.45 8.91 -36.51
C ALA A 1092 -4.69 10.24 -36.68
N ARG A 1093 -4.57 10.76 -37.91
CA ARG A 1093 -3.67 11.88 -38.26
C ARG A 1093 -3.86 13.09 -37.35
N ASP A 1094 -5.11 13.51 -37.17
CA ASP A 1094 -5.47 14.75 -36.48
C ASP A 1094 -5.57 14.59 -34.94
N ALA A 1095 -5.28 13.40 -34.39
CA ALA A 1095 -5.21 13.17 -32.95
C ALA A 1095 -3.76 13.16 -32.45
N ASP A 1096 -3.48 13.74 -31.28
CA ASP A 1096 -2.14 13.71 -30.67
C ASP A 1096 -1.80 12.33 -30.10
N SER A 1097 -2.83 11.61 -29.67
CA SER A 1097 -2.70 10.24 -29.15
C SER A 1097 -3.92 9.40 -29.49
N VAL A 1098 -3.71 8.10 -29.63
CA VAL A 1098 -4.76 7.15 -29.99
C VAL A 1098 -4.66 5.91 -29.13
N GLN A 1099 -5.79 5.45 -28.60
CA GLN A 1099 -5.92 4.14 -27.96
C GLN A 1099 -6.67 3.21 -28.92
N PHE A 1100 -6.18 1.99 -29.17
CA PHE A 1100 -7.01 0.95 -29.83
C PHE A 1100 -6.87 -0.42 -29.17
N CYS A 1101 -7.91 -1.26 -29.24
CA CYS A 1101 -7.92 -2.57 -28.59
C CYS A 1101 -7.46 -3.68 -29.55
N LEU A 1102 -6.68 -4.62 -29.04
CA LEU A 1102 -6.32 -5.86 -29.76
C LEU A 1102 -7.35 -6.97 -29.52
N SER A 1103 -8.10 -6.89 -28.43
CA SER A 1103 -8.96 -7.94 -27.88
C SER A 1103 -10.45 -7.84 -28.22
N LYS A 1104 -10.80 -6.98 -29.16
CA LYS A 1104 -12.16 -6.82 -29.69
C LYS A 1104 -12.29 -7.60 -31.00
N GLY A 1105 -12.82 -7.03 -32.08
CA GLY A 1105 -12.92 -7.70 -33.39
C GLY A 1105 -11.62 -8.27 -33.96
N LEU A 1106 -10.45 -7.86 -33.44
CA LEU A 1106 -9.14 -8.40 -33.81
C LEU A 1106 -8.74 -9.68 -33.05
N ALA A 1107 -9.52 -10.14 -32.06
CA ALA A 1107 -9.43 -11.45 -31.42
C ALA A 1107 -8.18 -11.78 -30.58
N ALA A 1108 -7.28 -10.83 -30.31
CA ALA A 1108 -6.18 -11.08 -29.37
C ALA A 1108 -6.76 -11.38 -27.96
N PRO A 1109 -6.11 -12.24 -27.15
CA PRO A 1109 -6.68 -12.66 -25.85
C PRO A 1109 -6.90 -11.53 -24.85
N PHE A 1110 -6.13 -10.45 -24.93
CA PHE A 1110 -6.23 -9.25 -24.11
C PHE A 1110 -5.31 -8.16 -24.69
N GLY A 1111 -5.30 -6.99 -24.06
CA GLY A 1111 -4.36 -5.93 -24.37
C GLY A 1111 -4.91 -4.89 -25.34
N SER A 1112 -4.33 -3.71 -25.23
CA SER A 1112 -4.59 -2.54 -26.06
C SER A 1112 -3.29 -1.79 -26.31
N MET A 1113 -3.26 -0.95 -27.33
CA MET A 1113 -2.13 -0.09 -27.63
C MET A 1113 -2.51 1.37 -27.38
N VAL A 1114 -1.55 2.14 -26.88
CA VAL A 1114 -1.60 3.59 -26.85
C VAL A 1114 -0.47 4.12 -27.73
N CYS A 1115 -0.78 4.95 -28.72
CA CYS A 1115 0.17 5.45 -29.72
C CYS A 1115 0.20 6.98 -29.69
N GLY A 1116 1.37 7.60 -29.88
CA GLY A 1116 1.52 9.05 -29.84
C GLY A 1116 2.96 9.51 -30.04
N ARG A 1117 3.28 10.73 -29.60
CA ARG A 1117 4.68 11.21 -29.56
C ARG A 1117 5.51 10.44 -28.55
N ARG A 1118 6.82 10.28 -28.78
CA ARG A 1118 7.71 9.51 -27.90
C ARG A 1118 7.68 10.00 -26.45
N THR A 1119 7.78 11.32 -26.24
CA THR A 1119 7.73 11.95 -24.91
C THR A 1119 6.37 11.79 -24.20
N PHE A 1120 5.29 11.59 -24.96
CA PHE A 1120 3.98 11.25 -24.41
C PHE A 1120 3.94 9.76 -24.01
N ILE A 1121 4.46 8.88 -24.85
CA ILE A 1121 4.50 7.44 -24.58
C ILE A 1121 5.40 7.09 -23.38
N ASP A 1122 6.49 7.80 -23.15
CA ASP A 1122 7.31 7.64 -21.95
C ASP A 1122 6.50 7.90 -20.67
N ARG A 1123 5.63 8.93 -20.68
CA ARG A 1123 4.71 9.23 -19.57
C ARG A 1123 3.63 8.16 -19.44
N VAL A 1124 3.08 7.66 -20.55
CA VAL A 1124 2.14 6.54 -20.55
C VAL A 1124 2.77 5.29 -19.92
N LYS A 1125 4.01 4.93 -20.29
CA LYS A 1125 4.75 3.80 -19.70
C LYS A 1125 4.95 3.98 -18.19
N ARG A 1126 5.21 5.22 -17.73
CA ARG A 1126 5.29 5.56 -16.30
C ARG A 1126 3.95 5.36 -15.58
N TYR A 1127 2.85 5.88 -16.12
CA TYR A 1127 1.53 5.72 -15.52
C TYR A 1127 1.02 4.28 -15.59
N ARG A 1128 1.32 3.55 -16.67
CA ARG A 1128 1.09 2.11 -16.77
C ARG A 1128 1.73 1.39 -15.58
N LYS A 1129 3.00 1.69 -15.26
CA LYS A 1129 3.68 1.11 -14.09
C LYS A 1129 3.00 1.50 -12.77
N LEU A 1130 2.62 2.77 -12.62
CA LEU A 1130 1.91 3.29 -11.43
C LEU A 1130 0.59 2.56 -11.20
N LEU A 1131 -0.16 2.26 -12.26
CA LEU A 1131 -1.44 1.56 -12.22
C LEU A 1131 -1.30 0.03 -12.12
N GLY A 1132 -0.10 -0.49 -11.83
CA GLY A 1132 0.15 -1.93 -11.73
C GLY A 1132 0.22 -2.67 -13.08
N GLY A 1133 0.24 -1.96 -14.21
CA GLY A 1133 0.35 -2.53 -15.56
C GLY A 1133 1.78 -2.85 -16.02
N GLY A 1134 2.73 -3.01 -15.11
CA GLY A 1134 4.10 -3.39 -15.46
C GLY A 1134 4.18 -4.85 -15.88
N LEU A 1135 4.39 -5.12 -17.17
CA LEU A 1135 4.44 -6.47 -17.72
C LEU A 1135 5.83 -7.09 -17.53
N ARG A 1136 5.88 -8.36 -17.14
CA ARG A 1136 7.08 -9.22 -17.18
C ARG A 1136 6.83 -10.29 -18.22
N GLN A 1137 7.78 -10.57 -19.11
CA GLN A 1137 7.60 -11.54 -20.19
C GLN A 1137 6.32 -11.28 -20.99
N GLY A 1138 6.08 -10.00 -21.29
CA GLY A 1138 4.90 -9.56 -22.03
C GLY A 1138 4.88 -10.05 -23.48
N GLY A 1139 6.02 -10.57 -23.97
CA GLY A 1139 6.20 -11.08 -25.33
C GLY A 1139 5.22 -12.20 -25.70
N ILE A 1140 4.89 -13.09 -24.75
CA ILE A 1140 3.86 -14.14 -24.93
C ILE A 1140 2.61 -13.52 -25.51
N MET A 1141 2.20 -12.41 -24.90
CA MET A 1141 0.96 -11.74 -25.18
C MET A 1141 1.04 -10.78 -26.35
N ALA A 1142 2.18 -10.11 -26.50
CA ALA A 1142 2.45 -9.23 -27.62
C ALA A 1142 2.47 -9.98 -28.96
N SER A 1143 2.90 -11.25 -28.98
CA SER A 1143 2.92 -12.08 -30.20
C SER A 1143 1.51 -12.25 -30.81
N ALA A 1144 0.47 -12.47 -29.99
CA ALA A 1144 -0.91 -12.52 -30.46
C ALA A 1144 -1.38 -11.17 -30.99
N GLY A 1145 -0.92 -10.07 -30.38
CA GLY A 1145 -1.16 -8.72 -30.87
C GLY A 1145 -0.54 -8.47 -32.26
N ILE A 1146 0.65 -9.01 -32.51
CA ILE A 1146 1.28 -8.94 -33.84
C ILE A 1146 0.43 -9.68 -34.87
N VAL A 1147 0.02 -10.91 -34.57
CA VAL A 1147 -0.89 -11.67 -35.46
C VAL A 1147 -2.21 -10.93 -35.68
N ALA A 1148 -2.77 -10.32 -34.64
CA ALA A 1148 -3.99 -9.53 -34.71
C ALA A 1148 -3.87 -8.39 -35.72
N LEU A 1149 -2.79 -7.60 -35.65
CA LEU A 1149 -2.55 -6.48 -36.55
C LEU A 1149 -2.17 -6.91 -37.97
N SER A 1150 -1.45 -8.02 -38.12
CA SER A 1150 -0.97 -8.48 -39.43
C SER A 1150 -1.99 -9.31 -40.22
N THR A 1151 -2.99 -9.91 -39.57
CA THR A 1151 -3.90 -10.87 -40.24
C THR A 1151 -5.39 -10.63 -40.03
N MET A 1152 -5.80 -9.97 -38.94
CA MET A 1152 -7.23 -9.86 -38.60
C MET A 1152 -7.89 -8.56 -39.07
N VAL A 1153 -7.11 -7.55 -39.47
CA VAL A 1153 -7.64 -6.23 -39.87
C VAL A 1153 -8.51 -6.30 -41.13
N ASP A 1154 -7.99 -6.81 -42.24
CA ASP A 1154 -8.73 -6.87 -43.52
C ASP A 1154 -9.98 -7.76 -43.43
N ARG A 1155 -9.89 -8.80 -42.60
CA ARG A 1155 -10.98 -9.74 -42.31
C ARG A 1155 -12.21 -9.03 -41.75
N LEU A 1156 -12.06 -7.89 -41.04
CA LEU A 1156 -13.18 -7.11 -40.47
C LEU A 1156 -14.26 -6.75 -41.51
N ALA A 1157 -13.91 -6.64 -42.79
CA ALA A 1157 -14.87 -6.42 -43.88
C ALA A 1157 -15.96 -7.52 -43.94
N GLU A 1158 -15.61 -8.76 -43.57
CA GLU A 1158 -16.57 -9.86 -43.46
C GLU A 1158 -17.56 -9.65 -42.32
N ASP A 1159 -17.13 -9.11 -41.16
CA ASP A 1159 -18.06 -8.82 -40.05
C ASP A 1159 -19.01 -7.71 -40.45
N HIS A 1160 -18.53 -6.70 -41.19
CA HIS A 1160 -19.38 -5.60 -41.67
C HIS A 1160 -20.40 -6.11 -42.67
N ARG A 1161 -20.00 -6.95 -43.63
CA ARG A 1161 -20.91 -7.60 -44.58
C ARG A 1161 -21.98 -8.42 -43.85
N ARG A 1162 -21.58 -9.25 -42.89
CA ARG A 1162 -22.49 -10.08 -42.09
C ARG A 1162 -23.41 -9.24 -41.21
N ALA A 1163 -22.92 -8.15 -40.63
CA ALA A 1163 -23.72 -7.22 -39.84
C ALA A 1163 -24.75 -6.48 -40.69
N ALA A 1164 -24.37 -6.04 -41.89
CA ALA A 1164 -25.29 -5.45 -42.86
C ALA A 1164 -26.38 -6.46 -43.28
N ARG A 1165 -26.00 -7.72 -43.53
CA ARG A 1165 -26.94 -8.80 -43.84
C ARG A 1165 -27.92 -9.07 -42.69
N LEU A 1166 -27.44 -9.14 -41.45
CA LEU A 1166 -28.32 -9.29 -40.29
C LEU A 1166 -29.31 -8.12 -40.18
N ALA A 1167 -28.83 -6.89 -40.40
CA ALA A 1167 -29.67 -5.71 -40.36
C ALA A 1167 -30.77 -5.75 -41.44
N GLU A 1168 -30.48 -6.21 -42.65
CA GLU A 1168 -31.49 -6.43 -43.71
C GLU A 1168 -32.57 -7.42 -43.25
N LEU A 1169 -32.16 -8.58 -42.75
CA LEU A 1169 -33.09 -9.62 -42.28
C LEU A 1169 -33.96 -9.14 -41.11
N LEU A 1170 -33.40 -8.35 -40.20
CA LEU A 1170 -34.12 -7.78 -39.07
C LEU A 1170 -35.12 -6.70 -39.49
N ARG A 1171 -34.85 -5.93 -40.56
CA ARG A 1171 -35.82 -4.95 -41.10
C ARG A 1171 -37.10 -5.62 -41.61
N GLU A 1172 -37.01 -6.87 -42.05
CA GLU A 1172 -38.15 -7.64 -42.52
C GLU A 1172 -39.01 -8.22 -41.38
N VAL A 1173 -38.54 -8.17 -40.13
CA VAL A 1173 -39.28 -8.73 -38.99
C VAL A 1173 -40.31 -7.70 -38.48
N PRO A 1174 -41.62 -7.99 -38.57
CA PRO A 1174 -42.65 -7.10 -38.03
C PRO A 1174 -42.47 -6.94 -36.52
N GLY A 1175 -42.46 -5.70 -36.02
CA GLY A 1175 -42.21 -5.40 -34.61
C GLY A 1175 -40.73 -5.23 -34.24
N VAL A 1176 -39.81 -5.21 -35.21
CA VAL A 1176 -38.40 -4.82 -35.01
C VAL A 1176 -38.13 -3.49 -35.70
N ARG A 1177 -37.55 -2.53 -34.97
CA ARG A 1177 -37.14 -1.23 -35.51
C ARG A 1177 -35.65 -1.01 -35.27
N LEU A 1178 -34.85 -0.93 -36.34
CA LEU A 1178 -33.44 -0.53 -36.24
C LEU A 1178 -33.33 0.93 -35.77
N THR A 1179 -32.37 1.23 -34.89
CA THR A 1179 -32.13 2.60 -34.41
C THR A 1179 -31.36 3.46 -35.43
N SER A 1180 -30.62 2.81 -36.34
CA SER A 1180 -29.94 3.45 -37.46
C SER A 1180 -30.43 2.86 -38.78
N ARG A 1181 -30.54 3.70 -39.81
CA ARG A 1181 -30.83 3.25 -41.18
C ARG A 1181 -29.65 2.50 -41.80
N VAL A 1182 -28.42 2.88 -41.46
CA VAL A 1182 -27.18 2.34 -42.03
C VAL A 1182 -26.35 1.70 -40.91
N VAL A 1183 -25.87 0.48 -41.16
CA VAL A 1183 -24.90 -0.22 -40.30
C VAL A 1183 -23.54 -0.07 -40.97
N GLU A 1184 -22.65 0.71 -40.35
CA GLU A 1184 -21.35 1.07 -40.94
C GLU A 1184 -20.24 0.10 -40.55
N THR A 1185 -20.38 -0.57 -39.40
CA THR A 1185 -19.35 -1.45 -38.82
C THR A 1185 -19.97 -2.81 -38.45
N ASN A 1186 -19.44 -3.48 -37.43
CA ASN A 1186 -19.87 -4.81 -37.02
C ASN A 1186 -21.02 -4.83 -36.00
N MET A 1187 -21.69 -3.70 -35.74
CA MET A 1187 -22.72 -3.60 -34.70
C MET A 1187 -24.09 -3.23 -35.25
N ILE A 1188 -25.12 -3.92 -34.77
CA ILE A 1188 -26.52 -3.66 -35.08
C ILE A 1188 -27.25 -3.28 -33.80
N PHE A 1189 -28.05 -2.22 -33.89
CA PHE A 1189 -28.85 -1.71 -32.79
C PHE A 1189 -30.31 -1.62 -33.20
N PHE A 1190 -31.20 -2.19 -32.38
CA PHE A 1190 -32.62 -2.24 -32.69
C PHE A 1190 -33.49 -2.28 -31.44
N ARG A 1191 -34.77 -1.95 -31.62
CA ARG A 1191 -35.81 -2.05 -30.60
C ARG A 1191 -36.85 -3.08 -31.04
N VAL A 1192 -37.40 -3.77 -30.06
CA VAL A 1192 -38.57 -4.64 -30.24
C VAL A 1192 -39.80 -3.85 -29.82
N GLU A 1193 -40.71 -3.61 -30.76
CA GLU A 1193 -41.92 -2.80 -30.58
C GLU A 1193 -43.10 -3.68 -30.17
N ARG A 1194 -43.03 -4.21 -28.96
CA ARG A 1194 -44.09 -5.02 -28.34
C ARG A 1194 -44.32 -4.61 -26.90
N ASP A 1195 -45.53 -4.12 -26.61
CA ASP A 1195 -45.90 -3.67 -25.25
C ASP A 1195 -45.96 -4.82 -24.23
N ASP A 1196 -46.16 -6.06 -24.70
CA ASP A 1196 -46.27 -7.26 -23.86
C ASP A 1196 -44.93 -8.00 -23.67
N LEU A 1197 -43.83 -7.52 -24.27
CA LEU A 1197 -42.53 -8.15 -24.21
C LEU A 1197 -41.42 -7.14 -23.89
N SER A 1198 -40.92 -7.18 -22.65
CA SER A 1198 -39.80 -6.31 -22.25
C SER A 1198 -38.50 -6.73 -22.96
N THR A 1199 -37.55 -5.79 -23.14
CA THR A 1199 -36.23 -6.10 -23.71
C THR A 1199 -35.51 -7.21 -22.94
N SER A 1200 -35.66 -7.24 -21.61
CA SER A 1200 -35.07 -8.29 -20.76
C SER A 1200 -35.67 -9.67 -21.05
N ASP A 1201 -37.00 -9.76 -21.16
CA ASP A 1201 -37.69 -11.02 -21.47
C ASP A 1201 -37.38 -11.48 -22.90
N PHE A 1202 -37.30 -10.54 -23.86
CA PHE A 1202 -36.86 -10.83 -25.22
C PHE A 1202 -35.47 -11.45 -25.25
N LEU A 1203 -34.48 -10.86 -24.57
CA LEU A 1203 -33.12 -11.39 -24.50
C LEU A 1203 -33.05 -12.75 -23.81
N ALA A 1204 -33.85 -12.98 -22.76
CA ALA A 1204 -33.95 -14.28 -22.10
C ALA A 1204 -34.53 -15.36 -23.02
N LEU A 1205 -35.57 -15.03 -23.80
CA LEU A 1205 -36.15 -15.94 -24.79
C LEU A 1205 -35.19 -16.21 -25.97
N LEU A 1206 -34.41 -15.19 -26.36
CA LEU A 1206 -33.41 -15.30 -27.42
C LEU A 1206 -32.27 -16.23 -27.00
N SER A 1207 -31.79 -16.08 -25.76
CA SER A 1207 -30.75 -16.96 -25.18
C SER A 1207 -31.21 -18.41 -25.09
N ARG A 1208 -32.49 -18.66 -24.75
CA ARG A 1208 -33.08 -20.01 -24.78
C ARG A 1208 -33.16 -20.63 -26.17
N ARG A 1209 -33.13 -19.80 -27.22
CA ARG A 1209 -33.06 -20.24 -28.63
C ARG A 1209 -31.63 -20.28 -29.17
N GLY A 1210 -30.62 -20.25 -28.30
CA GLY A 1210 -29.22 -20.41 -28.68
C GLY A 1210 -28.53 -19.14 -29.21
N VAL A 1211 -29.17 -17.96 -29.10
CA VAL A 1211 -28.61 -16.69 -29.58
C VAL A 1211 -28.46 -15.71 -28.42
N ARG A 1212 -27.31 -15.08 -28.25
CA ARG A 1212 -27.05 -14.13 -27.15
C ARG A 1212 -26.76 -12.74 -27.68
N MET A 1213 -27.45 -11.73 -27.17
CA MET A 1213 -27.27 -10.31 -27.53
C MET A 1213 -27.26 -9.45 -26.27
N GLY A 1214 -26.78 -8.20 -26.37
CA GLY A 1214 -26.71 -7.25 -25.26
C GLY A 1214 -27.83 -6.20 -25.28
N THR A 1215 -27.84 -5.34 -24.26
CA THR A 1215 -28.72 -4.16 -24.21
C THR A 1215 -27.97 -2.90 -23.76
N LEU A 1216 -28.43 -1.74 -24.24
CA LEU A 1216 -27.99 -0.41 -23.78
C LEU A 1216 -28.98 0.19 -22.77
N ARG A 1217 -28.60 1.30 -22.10
CA ARG A 1217 -29.38 1.97 -21.03
C ARG A 1217 -30.84 2.30 -21.40
N ASP A 1218 -31.13 2.48 -22.68
CA ASP A 1218 -32.47 2.88 -23.16
C ASP A 1218 -33.32 1.70 -23.68
N GLY A 1219 -32.97 0.46 -23.33
CA GLY A 1219 -33.71 -0.75 -23.76
C GLY A 1219 -33.47 -1.14 -25.22
N VAL A 1220 -32.49 -0.53 -25.87
CA VAL A 1220 -32.03 -0.89 -27.22
C VAL A 1220 -31.27 -2.21 -27.15
N VAL A 1221 -31.58 -3.15 -28.03
CA VAL A 1221 -30.83 -4.39 -28.20
C VAL A 1221 -29.60 -4.12 -29.07
N ARG A 1222 -28.45 -4.64 -28.64
CA ARG A 1222 -27.18 -4.58 -29.36
C ARG A 1222 -26.74 -5.98 -29.76
N ALA A 1223 -26.58 -6.19 -31.05
CA ALA A 1223 -25.94 -7.37 -31.62
C ALA A 1223 -24.57 -6.97 -32.19
N VAL A 1224 -23.52 -7.72 -31.84
CA VAL A 1224 -22.16 -7.49 -32.32
C VAL A 1224 -21.71 -8.72 -33.12
N VAL A 1225 -21.34 -8.51 -34.38
CA VAL A 1225 -20.79 -9.54 -35.26
C VAL A 1225 -19.27 -9.59 -35.11
N HIS A 1226 -18.70 -10.79 -35.08
CA HIS A 1226 -17.26 -10.98 -34.98
C HIS A 1226 -16.81 -12.26 -35.69
N TYR A 1227 -15.50 -12.49 -35.79
CA TYR A 1227 -14.90 -13.52 -36.65
C TYR A 1227 -15.42 -14.95 -36.45
N MET A 1228 -15.88 -15.30 -35.24
CA MET A 1228 -16.45 -16.62 -34.95
C MET A 1228 -17.91 -16.80 -35.40
N ILE A 1229 -18.52 -15.79 -36.04
CA ILE A 1229 -19.90 -15.82 -36.54
C ILE A 1229 -19.87 -15.98 -38.04
N GLY A 1230 -20.40 -17.10 -38.51
CA GLY A 1230 -20.53 -17.45 -39.92
C GLY A 1230 -21.81 -16.93 -40.57
N ASP A 1231 -21.94 -17.16 -41.87
CA ASP A 1231 -23.11 -16.71 -42.65
C ASP A 1231 -24.40 -17.45 -42.22
N GLU A 1232 -24.29 -18.73 -41.85
CA GLU A 1232 -25.42 -19.53 -41.33
C GLU A 1232 -25.94 -19.01 -39.99
N ASP A 1233 -25.03 -18.55 -39.12
CA ASP A 1233 -25.37 -17.98 -37.81
C ASP A 1233 -26.19 -16.69 -37.95
N ILE A 1234 -25.92 -15.89 -38.99
CA ILE A 1234 -26.68 -14.66 -39.27
C ILE A 1234 -28.13 -14.98 -39.60
N GLU A 1235 -28.36 -15.97 -40.46
CA GLU A 1235 -29.70 -16.41 -40.85
C GLU A 1235 -30.44 -17.04 -39.65
N ALA A 1236 -29.74 -17.86 -38.86
CA ALA A 1236 -30.29 -18.47 -37.64
C ALA A 1236 -30.66 -17.43 -36.57
N ALA A 1237 -29.80 -16.42 -36.35
CA ALA A 1237 -30.05 -15.33 -35.42
C ALA A 1237 -31.28 -14.51 -35.83
N ALA A 1238 -31.39 -14.15 -37.11
CA ALA A 1238 -32.56 -13.45 -37.63
C ALA A 1238 -33.85 -14.27 -37.50
N ALA A 1239 -33.80 -15.57 -37.78
CA ALA A 1239 -34.93 -16.48 -37.63
C ALA A 1239 -35.38 -16.60 -36.16
N ALA A 1240 -34.44 -16.66 -35.21
CA ALA A 1240 -34.74 -16.71 -33.78
C ALA A 1240 -35.45 -15.43 -33.31
N VAL A 1241 -34.97 -14.25 -33.73
CA VAL A 1241 -35.63 -12.97 -33.47
C VAL A 1241 -37.04 -12.96 -34.08
N ARG A 1242 -37.18 -13.33 -35.35
CA ARG A 1242 -38.47 -13.41 -36.04
C ARG A 1242 -39.46 -14.32 -35.32
N SER A 1243 -39.00 -15.49 -34.87
CA SER A 1243 -39.82 -16.44 -34.12
C SER A 1243 -40.36 -15.82 -32.83
N ILE A 1244 -39.50 -15.20 -32.01
CA ILE A 1244 -39.90 -14.61 -30.73
C ILE A 1244 -40.89 -13.47 -30.92
N VAL A 1245 -40.61 -12.57 -31.86
CA VAL A 1245 -41.44 -11.39 -32.09
C VAL A 1245 -42.81 -11.79 -32.65
N SER A 1246 -42.86 -12.81 -33.51
CA SER A 1246 -44.11 -13.31 -34.12
C SER A 1246 -44.95 -14.23 -33.22
N THR A 1247 -44.39 -14.86 -32.18
CA THR A 1247 -45.22 -15.65 -31.23
C THR A 1247 -45.86 -14.72 -30.21
N GLY A 1248 -47.17 -14.47 -30.35
CA GLY A 1248 -47.96 -13.80 -29.30
C GLY A 1248 -47.93 -14.61 -28.00
N ALA A 1249 -47.80 -13.94 -26.85
CA ALA A 1249 -47.72 -14.61 -25.55
C ALA A 1249 -48.98 -15.44 -25.29
N ARG A 1250 -48.91 -16.77 -25.49
CA ARG A 1250 -49.81 -17.68 -24.80
C ARG A 1250 -49.35 -17.71 -23.34
N ARG A 1251 -50.21 -17.17 -22.48
CA ARG A 1251 -50.09 -17.13 -21.01
C ARG A 1251 -49.66 -18.46 -20.39
#